data_AF-A0AAD4J8G1-F1
#
_entry.id   AF-A0AAD4J8G1-F1
#
_cell.length_a   1.000
_cell.length_b   1.000
_cell.length_c   1.000
_cell.angle_alpha   90.00
_cell.angle_beta   90.00
_cell.angle_gamma   90.00
#
_symmetry.space_group_name_H-M   'P 1'
#
loop_
_entity.id
_entity.type
_entity.pdbx_description
1 polymer ?
#
loop_
_entity_poly.entity_id
_entity_poly.type
_entity_poly.pdbx_seq_one_letter_code
_entity_poly.pdbx_strand_id
1 'polypeptide(L)'
;MSMASSLRKLVSCVILDLDGTLLNTDGIVHDVLKAFLVKYGKQWDGRGAHKTAGKTPYEAAAVIVEDYELPITTDELLSELSPIFAQKWSNIKAQPGANRLINHLRSHGVLMGLASNSSKENIETKISYHRGWKESFSVILGGDEVTCAKPSPEIYLEAAKMLKMDCSSCLVIEDSPPGVAAGKAAEMEVVAVPSFPKQSHLFTLADEVINSLLDLQPEKWGLPAFEDWIEGTLPVDPWYIGGPVIKGYGRGSKVLGIPTANLSTEGYSDLLSEHPSGVYFGWAGLGTRGVYKMVMSIGWNPFFNNTEKTIEPWLLHDFKEDFYGENLHLAIVGYLRPEANFPTLDSLVAKIHEDGKIAETALELPQYSKPSLQKLRVPIALAFWRRRISTSGGGLMADEAAEQTPPSSEPTADGVSNWPLVRYDVSPYRTYNFFQQFRSNKSNPNNFLKGVKWSPDGSCFLTCNDDNTLRVFSLPYNDIGGTDAPTSMADSDSYGPNVVVSEGESAYDYCWYPHMSASNPDLCVFATSTRDHPIHLWDANSGQLRCTYRAYDSMDEITAAFSIGFNPSGDKIFAGYNKAIRIFEVHRPGRDFQQHSTVLGNKEGQSGIISSIAFSPTCSGMLAAGSYNQTTAIYREDNMELLYVLHGQEGGVTQVQFSKDGNYLYSGGRKDPYILCWDIRKSVDIVYKLYRSSEGTNQRIQFDIEPHGRYLGTGGQDGLVHIYDLQTGEWLSSFQAALDTVNGFSFHPFQPMAVTSSGHRRYIDLDDDEEDNSLSVLDRPISIQSLLFTNLVSLTGLTYE
;
A
#
# COMPACT_ATOMS: atom_id res chain seq x y z
N MET A 1 -39.22 35.21 -19.99
CA MET A 1 -39.47 35.23 -18.54
C MET A 1 -38.23 35.82 -17.88
N SER A 2 -38.43 36.78 -16.99
CA SER A 2 -37.39 37.55 -16.30
C SER A 2 -36.47 36.65 -15.46
N MET A 3 -35.16 36.76 -15.62
CA MET A 3 -34.20 36.41 -14.56
C MET A 3 -33.47 37.68 -14.15
N ALA A 4 -33.96 38.30 -13.09
CA ALA A 4 -33.12 39.18 -12.28
C ALA A 4 -32.06 38.29 -11.61
N SER A 5 -30.80 38.39 -12.05
CA SER A 5 -29.69 37.88 -11.26
C SER A 5 -29.61 38.72 -9.99
N SER A 6 -29.98 38.14 -8.86
CA SER A 6 -29.66 38.70 -7.54
C SER A 6 -28.16 39.00 -7.51
N LEU A 7 -27.78 40.26 -7.29
CA LEU A 7 -26.41 40.67 -6.95
C LEU A 7 -26.07 40.00 -5.61
N ARG A 8 -25.40 38.85 -5.64
CA ARG A 8 -24.83 38.22 -4.43
C ARG A 8 -23.85 39.20 -3.79
N LYS A 9 -23.91 39.35 -2.46
CA LYS A 9 -22.98 40.19 -1.71
C LYS A 9 -21.58 39.58 -1.81
N LEU A 10 -20.58 40.41 -2.10
CA LEU A 10 -19.18 39.95 -2.18
C LEU A 10 -18.66 39.70 -0.76
N VAL A 11 -18.34 38.46 -0.46
CA VAL A 11 -17.68 38.08 0.79
C VAL A 11 -16.22 38.55 0.74
N SER A 12 -15.68 38.97 1.90
CA SER A 12 -14.29 39.42 2.07
C SER A 12 -13.56 38.72 3.22
N CYS A 13 -14.26 37.84 3.95
CA CYS A 13 -13.81 37.18 5.18
C CYS A 13 -14.38 35.76 5.24
N VAL A 14 -13.63 34.78 5.76
CA VAL A 14 -14.13 33.42 5.98
C VAL A 14 -14.02 33.06 7.45
N ILE A 15 -15.10 32.55 8.04
CA ILE A 15 -15.12 32.04 9.41
C ILE A 15 -15.37 30.53 9.35
N LEU A 16 -14.42 29.75 9.83
CA LEU A 16 -14.40 28.31 9.73
C LEU A 16 -14.81 27.69 11.07
N ASP A 17 -15.67 26.68 11.05
CA ASP A 17 -15.68 25.71 12.14
C ASP A 17 -14.43 24.81 12.08
N LEU A 18 -14.13 24.12 13.18
CA LEU A 18 -12.98 23.22 13.29
C LEU A 18 -13.39 21.74 13.26
N ASP A 19 -14.34 21.37 14.11
CA ASP A 19 -14.57 19.99 14.54
C ASP A 19 -15.59 19.31 13.62
N GLY A 20 -15.11 18.51 12.67
CA GLY A 20 -15.93 17.92 11.61
C GLY A 20 -15.74 18.66 10.29
N THR A 21 -15.62 19.99 10.33
CA THR A 21 -15.37 20.84 9.15
C THR A 21 -13.92 20.80 8.65
N LEU A 22 -12.94 21.15 9.49
CA LEU A 22 -11.52 21.21 9.10
C LEU A 22 -10.73 19.99 9.55
N LEU A 23 -11.13 19.35 10.66
CA LEU A 23 -10.47 18.19 11.24
C LEU A 23 -11.46 17.02 11.37
N ASN A 24 -11.00 15.80 11.11
CA ASN A 24 -11.80 14.58 11.30
C ASN A 24 -11.84 14.18 12.79
N THR A 25 -12.58 14.96 13.57
CA THR A 25 -12.76 14.74 15.02
C THR A 25 -13.74 13.60 15.29
N ASP A 26 -14.77 13.46 14.46
CA ASP A 26 -15.79 12.42 14.57
C ASP A 26 -15.20 11.01 14.50
N GLY A 27 -14.19 10.78 13.63
CA GLY A 27 -13.47 9.51 13.56
C GLY A 27 -12.80 9.13 14.89
N ILE A 28 -12.13 10.09 15.54
CA ILE A 28 -11.49 9.85 16.83
C ILE A 28 -12.54 9.64 17.93
N VAL A 29 -13.62 10.43 17.93
CA VAL A 29 -14.74 10.26 18.87
C VAL A 29 -15.34 8.86 18.74
N HIS A 30 -15.57 8.40 17.52
CA HIS A 30 -16.05 7.05 17.23
C HIS A 30 -15.14 5.99 17.85
N ASP A 31 -13.82 6.07 17.62
CA ASP A 31 -12.87 5.05 18.09
C ASP A 31 -12.72 5.03 19.61
N VAL A 32 -12.67 6.21 20.23
CA VAL A 32 -12.58 6.35 21.68
C VAL A 32 -13.84 5.81 22.35
N LEU A 33 -15.03 6.19 21.86
CA LEU A 33 -16.30 5.72 22.44
C LEU A 33 -16.53 4.24 22.22
N LYS A 34 -16.17 3.71 21.04
CA LYS A 34 -16.25 2.28 20.75
C LYS A 34 -15.43 1.45 21.74
N ALA A 35 -14.22 1.90 22.09
CA ALA A 35 -13.39 1.24 23.09
C ALA A 35 -13.91 1.46 24.53
N PHE A 36 -14.37 2.67 24.84
CA PHE A 36 -14.81 3.05 26.18
C PHE A 36 -16.10 2.34 26.60
N LEU A 37 -17.11 2.29 25.74
CA LEU A 37 -18.43 1.75 26.05
C LEU A 37 -18.41 0.24 26.36
N VAL A 38 -17.40 -0.49 25.88
CA VAL A 38 -17.18 -1.92 26.21
C VAL A 38 -17.03 -2.12 27.71
N LYS A 39 -16.46 -1.15 28.45
CA LYS A 39 -16.33 -1.20 29.91
C LYS A 39 -17.68 -1.32 30.62
N TYR A 40 -18.74 -0.80 30.02
CA TYR A 40 -20.10 -0.80 30.56
C TYR A 40 -20.99 -1.87 29.89
N GLY A 41 -20.42 -2.78 29.11
CA GLY A 41 -21.17 -3.79 28.36
C GLY A 41 -22.05 -3.22 27.25
N LYS A 42 -21.75 -1.99 26.78
CA LYS A 42 -22.47 -1.29 25.72
C LYS A 42 -21.63 -1.32 24.44
N GLN A 43 -22.29 -1.28 23.27
CA GLN A 43 -21.63 -1.23 21.98
C GLN A 43 -21.96 0.10 21.31
N TRP A 44 -20.94 0.85 20.87
CA TRP A 44 -21.15 2.02 20.04
C TRP A 44 -21.83 1.62 18.71
N ASP A 45 -23.00 2.19 18.44
CA ASP A 45 -23.82 1.86 17.27
C ASP A 45 -23.98 3.03 16.29
N GLY A 46 -23.29 4.15 16.56
CA GLY A 46 -23.32 5.37 15.73
C GLY A 46 -24.64 6.13 15.75
N ARG A 47 -25.71 5.62 16.37
CA ARG A 47 -27.02 6.28 16.39
C ARG A 47 -27.01 7.58 17.18
N GLY A 48 -26.04 7.78 18.07
CA GLY A 48 -25.85 9.04 18.80
C GLY A 48 -25.04 10.11 18.03
N ALA A 49 -24.30 9.75 16.98
CA ALA A 49 -23.29 10.64 16.37
C ALA A 49 -23.88 11.95 15.81
N HIS A 50 -25.04 11.88 15.16
CA HIS A 50 -25.75 13.06 14.65
C HIS A 50 -26.35 13.93 15.76
N LYS A 51 -26.60 13.38 16.95
CA LYS A 51 -27.10 14.12 18.11
C LYS A 51 -25.99 14.82 18.87
N THR A 52 -24.73 14.42 18.69
CA THR A 52 -23.56 15.00 19.35
C THR A 52 -22.84 16.03 18.48
N ALA A 53 -22.97 15.94 17.15
CA ALA A 53 -22.38 16.87 16.21
C ALA A 53 -22.77 18.34 16.49
N GLY A 54 -21.78 19.23 16.48
CA GLY A 54 -21.98 20.68 16.70
C GLY A 54 -22.32 21.10 18.12
N LYS A 55 -22.38 20.19 19.09
CA LYS A 55 -22.64 20.52 20.50
C LYS A 55 -21.36 20.84 21.26
N THR A 56 -21.51 21.48 22.42
CA THR A 56 -20.38 21.62 23.35
C THR A 56 -19.94 20.23 23.86
N PRO A 57 -18.68 20.06 24.31
CA PRO A 57 -18.22 18.80 24.87
C PRO A 57 -19.10 18.27 26.01
N TYR A 58 -19.63 19.16 26.86
CA TYR A 58 -20.52 18.80 27.96
C TYR A 58 -21.87 18.28 27.48
N GLU A 59 -22.51 18.98 26.56
CA GLU A 59 -23.80 18.53 25.98
C GLU A 59 -23.64 17.22 25.20
N ALA A 60 -22.53 17.04 24.48
CA ALA A 60 -22.24 15.79 23.79
C ALA A 60 -22.07 14.63 24.78
N ALA A 61 -21.33 14.84 25.88
CA ALA A 61 -21.18 13.85 26.95
C ALA A 61 -22.53 13.53 27.63
N ALA A 62 -23.39 14.53 27.86
CA ALA A 62 -24.72 14.32 28.43
C ALA A 62 -25.59 13.43 27.54
N VAL A 63 -25.57 13.65 26.22
CA VAL A 63 -26.27 12.79 25.24
C VAL A 63 -25.75 11.35 25.32
N ILE A 64 -24.43 11.15 25.44
CA ILE A 64 -23.84 9.80 25.52
C ILE A 64 -24.25 9.08 26.81
N VAL A 65 -24.22 9.78 27.96
CA VAL A 65 -24.68 9.22 29.25
C VAL A 65 -26.14 8.79 29.16
N GLU A 66 -26.99 9.63 28.57
CA GLU A 66 -28.43 9.37 28.41
C GLU A 66 -28.69 8.22 27.42
N ASP A 67 -28.20 8.32 26.18
CA ASP A 67 -28.50 7.36 25.09
C ASP A 67 -28.00 5.95 25.40
N TYR A 68 -26.89 5.82 26.15
CA TYR A 68 -26.32 4.52 26.52
C TYR A 68 -26.66 4.07 27.94
N GLU A 69 -27.42 4.88 28.69
CA GLU A 69 -27.82 4.63 30.08
C GLU A 69 -26.61 4.31 30.98
N LEU A 70 -25.58 5.16 30.92
CA LEU A 70 -24.34 4.93 31.65
C LEU A 70 -24.53 5.18 33.15
N PRO A 71 -23.97 4.33 34.04
CA PRO A 71 -24.09 4.48 35.49
C PRO A 71 -23.07 5.48 36.06
N ILE A 72 -22.77 6.55 35.33
CA ILE A 72 -21.85 7.63 35.69
C ILE A 72 -22.46 8.98 35.31
N THR A 73 -22.02 10.04 35.98
CA THR A 73 -22.44 11.42 35.67
C THR A 73 -21.72 11.95 34.43
N THR A 74 -22.24 13.03 33.82
CA THR A 74 -21.60 13.71 32.69
C THR A 74 -20.19 14.21 33.03
N ASP A 75 -19.99 14.75 34.24
CA ASP A 75 -18.69 15.24 34.71
C ASP A 75 -17.66 14.10 34.89
N GLU A 76 -18.11 12.94 35.39
CA GLU A 76 -17.27 11.74 35.49
C GLU A 76 -16.88 11.22 34.10
N LEU A 77 -17.83 11.15 33.16
CA LEU A 77 -17.54 10.74 31.78
C LEU A 77 -16.50 11.66 31.11
N LEU A 78 -16.68 12.97 31.24
CA LEU A 78 -15.72 13.94 30.70
C LEU A 78 -14.33 13.79 31.34
N SER A 79 -14.27 13.58 32.66
CA SER A 79 -13.01 13.39 33.38
C SER A 79 -12.26 12.14 32.92
N GLU A 80 -12.98 11.06 32.60
CA GLU A 80 -12.38 9.83 32.08
C GLU A 80 -11.95 9.93 30.60
N LEU A 81 -12.75 10.59 29.75
CA LEU A 81 -12.49 10.66 28.31
C LEU A 81 -11.46 11.72 27.92
N SER A 82 -11.40 12.85 28.65
CA SER A 82 -10.49 13.97 28.34
C SER A 82 -9.02 13.57 28.14
N PRO A 83 -8.38 12.77 29.03
CA PRO A 83 -6.99 12.37 28.81
C PRO A 83 -6.82 11.41 27.62
N ILE A 84 -7.83 10.57 27.33
CA ILE A 84 -7.81 9.64 26.19
C ILE A 84 -7.88 10.44 24.88
N PHE A 85 -8.75 11.44 24.83
CA PHE A 85 -8.87 12.35 23.70
C PHE A 85 -7.59 13.17 23.47
N ALA A 86 -7.01 13.74 24.53
CA ALA A 86 -5.76 14.50 24.44
C ALA A 86 -4.61 13.68 23.83
N GLN A 87 -4.51 12.39 24.15
CA GLN A 87 -3.51 11.48 23.56
C GLN A 87 -3.74 11.17 22.08
N LYS A 88 -4.99 11.29 21.61
CA LYS A 88 -5.37 10.98 20.22
C LYS A 88 -5.32 12.20 19.31
N TRP A 89 -5.43 13.42 19.84
CA TRP A 89 -5.38 14.65 19.05
C TRP A 89 -4.07 14.83 18.27
N SER A 90 -2.94 14.27 18.72
CA SER A 90 -1.70 14.31 17.95
C SER A 90 -1.76 13.59 16.60
N ASN A 91 -2.72 12.66 16.44
CA ASN A 91 -2.90 11.86 15.23
C ASN A 91 -4.09 12.34 14.39
N ILE A 92 -4.70 13.49 14.74
CA ILE A 92 -5.86 13.97 14.02
C ILE A 92 -5.51 14.40 12.60
N LYS A 93 -6.30 13.95 11.63
CA LYS A 93 -6.11 14.27 10.22
C LYS A 93 -6.97 15.47 9.83
N ALA A 94 -6.41 16.31 8.96
CA ALA A 94 -7.17 17.37 8.32
C ALA A 94 -8.19 16.77 7.34
N GLN A 95 -9.37 17.37 7.25
CA GLN A 95 -10.38 16.98 6.28
C GLN A 95 -9.88 17.21 4.84
N PRO A 96 -10.30 16.38 3.87
CA PRO A 96 -9.95 16.54 2.46
C PRO A 96 -10.28 17.95 1.95
N GLY A 97 -9.26 18.70 1.52
CA GLY A 97 -9.38 20.08 1.05
C GLY A 97 -9.12 21.17 2.11
N ALA A 98 -9.03 20.84 3.40
CA ALA A 98 -8.80 21.83 4.47
C ALA A 98 -7.47 22.58 4.31
N ASN A 99 -6.37 21.86 4.14
CA ASN A 99 -5.05 22.46 3.92
C ASN A 99 -5.02 23.31 2.63
N ARG A 100 -5.67 22.82 1.56
CA ARG A 100 -5.78 23.52 0.28
C ARG A 100 -6.51 24.86 0.48
N LEU A 101 -7.66 24.84 1.15
CA LEU A 101 -8.46 26.03 1.45
C LEU A 101 -7.68 27.05 2.29
N ILE A 102 -7.11 26.63 3.41
CA ILE A 102 -6.39 27.53 4.33
C ILE A 102 -5.19 28.18 3.62
N ASN A 103 -4.39 27.38 2.89
CA ASN A 103 -3.24 27.90 2.17
C ASN A 103 -3.65 28.88 1.06
N HIS A 104 -4.73 28.57 0.34
CA HIS A 104 -5.26 29.42 -0.74
C HIS A 104 -5.79 30.76 -0.23
N LEU A 105 -6.60 30.75 0.83
CA LEU A 105 -7.11 31.98 1.43
C LEU A 105 -5.97 32.84 1.99
N ARG A 106 -4.99 32.21 2.64
CA ARG A 106 -3.81 32.91 3.18
C ARG A 106 -2.95 33.53 2.07
N SER A 107 -2.68 32.82 0.98
CA SER A 107 -1.84 33.35 -0.13
C SER A 107 -2.49 34.56 -0.81
N HIS A 108 -3.82 34.66 -0.77
CA HIS A 108 -4.58 35.77 -1.31
C HIS A 108 -4.91 36.86 -0.28
N GLY A 109 -4.41 36.74 0.96
CA GLY A 109 -4.65 37.73 2.02
C GLY A 109 -6.12 37.81 2.49
N VAL A 110 -6.92 36.76 2.28
CA VAL A 110 -8.27 36.68 2.81
C VAL A 110 -8.20 36.42 4.31
N LEU A 111 -8.88 37.25 5.10
CA LEU A 111 -8.92 37.09 6.56
C LEU A 111 -9.73 35.85 6.93
N MET A 112 -9.16 35.05 7.83
CA MET A 112 -9.77 33.83 8.35
C MET A 112 -9.99 33.91 9.86
N GLY A 113 -11.19 33.57 10.29
CA GLY A 113 -11.52 33.30 11.69
C GLY A 113 -11.78 31.81 11.91
N LEU A 114 -11.48 31.32 13.12
CA LEU A 114 -11.85 29.99 13.58
C LEU A 114 -12.82 30.14 14.75
N ALA A 115 -13.99 29.50 14.67
CA ALA A 115 -15.05 29.60 15.68
C ALA A 115 -15.70 28.22 15.90
N SER A 116 -15.44 27.58 17.04
CA SER A 116 -15.96 26.25 17.38
C SER A 116 -16.58 26.22 18.79
N ASN A 117 -17.54 25.33 19.03
CA ASN A 117 -18.11 25.06 20.35
C ASN A 117 -17.12 24.34 21.31
N SER A 118 -15.98 23.86 20.81
CA SER A 118 -14.85 23.41 21.63
C SER A 118 -14.25 24.56 22.44
N SER A 119 -13.57 24.25 23.55
CA SER A 119 -12.85 25.28 24.30
C SER A 119 -11.65 25.81 23.50
N LYS A 120 -11.27 27.07 23.73
CA LYS A 120 -10.12 27.71 23.06
C LYS A 120 -8.83 26.90 23.23
N GLU A 121 -8.58 26.39 24.43
CA GLU A 121 -7.41 25.53 24.72
C GLU A 121 -7.41 24.25 23.86
N ASN A 122 -8.57 23.61 23.71
CA ASN A 122 -8.71 22.39 22.92
C ASN A 122 -8.55 22.68 21.42
N ILE A 123 -9.11 23.79 20.94
CA ILE A 123 -8.90 24.30 19.57
C ILE A 123 -7.41 24.52 19.30
N GLU A 124 -6.73 25.29 20.16
CA GLU A 124 -5.30 25.57 20.00
C GLU A 124 -4.44 24.31 20.05
N THR A 125 -4.78 23.36 20.92
CA THR A 125 -4.12 22.05 21.00
C THR A 125 -4.27 21.29 19.69
N LYS A 126 -5.49 21.15 19.17
CA LYS A 126 -5.78 20.44 17.91
C LYS A 126 -5.02 21.04 16.73
N ILE A 127 -5.08 22.36 16.55
CA ILE A 127 -4.41 23.02 15.42
C ILE A 127 -2.88 23.07 15.57
N SER A 128 -2.32 22.91 16.78
CA SER A 128 -0.87 22.93 16.99
C SER A 128 -0.14 21.77 16.30
N TYR A 129 -0.84 20.66 16.04
CA TYR A 129 -0.30 19.53 15.29
C TYR A 129 -0.27 19.76 13.77
N HIS A 130 -0.87 20.85 13.29
CA HIS A 130 -0.93 21.21 11.87
C HIS A 130 -0.06 22.43 11.60
N ARG A 131 1.08 22.20 10.93
CA ARG A 131 2.08 23.24 10.66
C ARG A 131 1.47 24.44 9.95
N GLY A 132 1.60 25.61 10.56
CA GLY A 132 1.17 26.88 9.97
C GLY A 132 -0.31 27.21 10.16
N TRP A 133 -1.11 26.35 10.82
CA TRP A 133 -2.54 26.60 11.02
C TRP A 133 -2.78 27.73 12.01
N LYS A 134 -2.11 27.72 13.17
CA LYS A 134 -2.28 28.74 14.21
C LYS A 134 -2.02 30.16 13.68
N GLU A 135 -1.01 30.31 12.82
CA GLU A 135 -0.64 31.59 12.21
C GLU A 135 -1.55 32.00 11.05
N SER A 136 -2.36 31.08 10.52
CA SER A 136 -3.26 31.36 9.40
C SER A 136 -4.56 32.02 9.85
N PHE A 137 -4.98 31.82 11.10
CA PHE A 137 -6.21 32.41 11.63
C PHE A 137 -5.93 33.74 12.34
N SER A 138 -6.61 34.79 11.89
CA SER A 138 -6.53 36.12 12.52
C SER A 138 -7.30 36.18 13.84
N VAL A 139 -8.32 35.34 13.98
CA VAL A 139 -9.16 35.21 15.18
C VAL A 139 -9.39 33.73 15.45
N ILE A 140 -9.27 33.32 16.72
CA ILE A 140 -9.60 31.98 17.21
C ILE A 140 -10.51 32.16 18.42
N LEU A 141 -11.74 31.66 18.32
CA LEU A 141 -12.76 31.70 19.38
C LEU A 141 -13.23 30.30 19.74
N GLY A 142 -13.18 30.00 21.04
CA GLY A 142 -13.79 28.82 21.64
C GLY A 142 -15.19 29.10 22.18
N GLY A 143 -15.97 28.04 22.36
CA GLY A 143 -17.31 28.10 22.95
C GLY A 143 -17.31 28.57 24.41
N ASP A 144 -16.16 28.47 25.08
CA ASP A 144 -15.91 28.99 26.44
C ASP A 144 -15.67 30.51 26.49
N GLU A 145 -15.51 31.16 25.34
CA GLU A 145 -15.33 32.62 25.23
C GLU A 145 -16.64 33.36 24.92
N VAL A 146 -17.78 32.65 24.83
CA VAL A 146 -19.12 33.20 24.59
C VAL A 146 -20.13 32.71 25.63
N THR A 147 -21.20 33.48 25.83
CA THR A 147 -22.24 33.15 26.83
C THR A 147 -23.14 32.01 26.33
N CYS A 148 -23.47 32.03 25.04
CA CYS A 148 -24.34 31.05 24.39
C CYS A 148 -23.60 30.44 23.19
N ALA A 149 -23.33 29.14 23.28
CA ALA A 149 -22.76 28.33 22.20
C ALA A 149 -23.73 28.18 21.00
N LYS A 150 -23.23 27.67 19.87
CA LYS A 150 -24.07 27.35 18.69
C LYS A 150 -25.23 26.43 19.14
N PRO A 151 -26.50 26.68 18.77
CA PRO A 151 -26.97 27.45 17.61
C PRO A 151 -27.14 28.98 17.82
N SER A 152 -26.71 29.54 18.95
CA SER A 152 -26.63 31.00 19.12
C SER A 152 -25.67 31.63 18.10
N PRO A 153 -25.99 32.80 17.50
CA PRO A 153 -25.09 33.48 16.57
C PRO A 153 -23.88 34.14 17.26
N GLU A 154 -23.85 34.21 18.59
CA GLU A 154 -22.89 34.99 19.38
C GLU A 154 -21.43 34.73 18.99
N ILE A 155 -21.03 33.47 18.81
CA ILE A 155 -19.66 33.10 18.45
C ILE A 155 -19.24 33.63 17.08
N TYR A 156 -20.15 33.62 16.10
CA TYR A 156 -19.88 34.16 14.76
C TYR A 156 -19.90 35.68 14.75
N LEU A 157 -20.82 36.31 15.50
CA LEU A 157 -20.87 37.77 15.65
C LEU A 157 -19.59 38.32 16.30
N GLU A 158 -19.10 37.67 17.36
CA GLU A 158 -17.85 38.09 18.02
C GLU A 158 -16.64 37.83 17.11
N ALA A 159 -16.62 36.72 16.36
CA ALA A 159 -15.58 36.45 15.36
C ALA A 159 -15.50 37.57 14.31
N ALA A 160 -16.64 37.95 13.71
CA ALA A 160 -16.70 39.03 12.72
C ALA A 160 -16.26 40.39 13.31
N LYS A 161 -16.69 40.69 14.54
CA LYS A 161 -16.27 41.90 15.27
C LYS A 161 -14.76 41.94 15.51
N MET A 162 -14.15 40.83 15.93
CA MET A 162 -12.70 40.75 16.13
C MET A 162 -11.92 40.85 14.82
N LEU A 163 -12.47 40.30 13.73
CA LEU A 163 -11.94 40.46 12.37
C LEU A 163 -12.15 41.88 11.81
N LYS A 164 -12.96 42.71 12.47
CA LYS A 164 -13.39 44.04 12.04
C LYS A 164 -14.14 44.03 10.70
N MET A 165 -14.99 43.02 10.54
CA MET A 165 -15.78 42.79 9.33
C MET A 165 -17.28 42.89 9.61
N ASP A 166 -18.03 43.37 8.64
CA ASP A 166 -19.50 43.30 8.68
C ASP A 166 -19.95 41.86 8.49
N CYS A 167 -20.96 41.42 9.24
CA CYS A 167 -21.43 40.02 9.19
C CYS A 167 -21.89 39.62 7.79
N SER A 168 -22.54 40.53 7.05
CA SER A 168 -22.99 40.26 5.69
C SER A 168 -21.86 40.15 4.65
N SER A 169 -20.61 40.37 5.07
CA SER A 169 -19.40 40.25 4.24
C SER A 169 -18.57 39.02 4.62
N CYS A 170 -19.08 38.15 5.50
CA CYS A 170 -18.41 36.94 5.94
C CYS A 170 -19.14 35.68 5.43
N LEU A 171 -18.34 34.68 5.06
CA LEU A 171 -18.78 33.34 4.72
C LEU A 171 -18.44 32.40 5.87
N VAL A 172 -19.44 31.68 6.37
CA VAL A 172 -19.26 30.61 7.34
C VAL A 172 -19.16 29.28 6.60
N ILE A 173 -18.21 28.44 6.99
CA ILE A 173 -18.17 27.04 6.54
C ILE A 173 -18.34 26.14 7.77
N GLU A 174 -19.32 25.25 7.70
CA GLU A 174 -19.80 24.47 8.86
C GLU A 174 -20.26 23.06 8.48
N ASP A 175 -20.08 22.08 9.35
CA ASP A 175 -20.48 20.69 9.16
C ASP A 175 -21.71 20.27 10.00
N SER A 176 -22.17 21.10 10.94
CA SER A 176 -23.30 20.77 11.82
C SER A 176 -24.55 21.65 11.61
N PRO A 177 -25.77 21.09 11.75
CA PRO A 177 -27.00 21.89 11.68
C PRO A 177 -27.07 23.02 12.72
N PRO A 178 -26.64 22.83 13.99
CA PRO A 178 -26.56 23.93 14.96
C PRO A 178 -25.67 25.08 14.51
N GLY A 179 -24.48 24.82 13.96
CA GLY A 179 -23.61 25.90 13.52
C GLY A 179 -24.09 26.57 12.24
N VAL A 180 -24.74 25.84 11.33
CA VAL A 180 -25.43 26.48 10.20
C VAL A 180 -26.53 27.42 10.68
N ALA A 181 -27.35 27.00 11.65
CA ALA A 181 -28.38 27.85 12.23
C ALA A 181 -27.79 29.11 12.88
N ALA A 182 -26.66 28.98 13.59
CA ALA A 182 -25.94 30.10 14.19
C ALA A 182 -25.40 31.08 13.12
N GLY A 183 -24.79 30.59 12.04
CA GLY A 183 -24.29 31.42 10.95
C GLY A 183 -25.41 32.21 10.25
N LYS A 184 -26.56 31.55 9.99
CA LYS A 184 -27.74 32.23 9.42
C LYS A 184 -28.36 33.23 10.38
N ALA A 185 -28.42 32.92 11.68
CA ALA A 185 -28.89 33.85 12.70
C ALA A 185 -27.97 35.07 12.85
N ALA A 186 -26.69 34.95 12.48
CA ALA A 186 -25.73 36.04 12.41
C ALA A 186 -25.80 36.84 11.08
N GLU A 187 -26.78 36.57 10.22
CA GLU A 187 -26.94 37.18 8.89
C GLU A 187 -25.74 36.97 7.94
N MET A 188 -25.03 35.85 8.10
CA MET A 188 -23.91 35.45 7.25
C MET A 188 -24.36 34.50 6.11
N GLU A 189 -23.54 34.42 5.07
CA GLU A 189 -23.67 33.34 4.09
C GLU A 189 -23.00 32.08 4.64
N VAL A 190 -23.58 30.91 4.39
CA VAL A 190 -23.17 29.65 5.02
C VAL A 190 -23.05 28.53 3.99
N VAL A 191 -21.87 27.93 3.91
CA VAL A 191 -21.62 26.67 3.21
C VAL A 191 -21.61 25.53 4.22
N ALA A 192 -22.50 24.57 4.03
CA ALA A 192 -22.52 23.35 4.82
C ALA A 192 -21.63 22.26 4.22
N VAL A 193 -20.83 21.57 5.05
CA VAL A 193 -19.97 20.43 4.69
C VAL A 193 -20.27 19.28 5.64
N PRO A 194 -21.38 18.53 5.46
CA PRO A 194 -21.84 17.57 6.45
C PRO A 194 -20.79 16.50 6.79
N SER A 195 -20.48 16.34 8.07
CA SER A 195 -19.50 15.35 8.55
C SER A 195 -19.93 13.90 8.30
N PHE A 196 -21.23 13.66 8.10
CA PHE A 196 -21.78 12.34 7.86
C PHE A 196 -22.46 12.23 6.49
N PRO A 197 -22.26 11.11 5.77
CA PRO A 197 -22.91 10.85 4.49
C PRO A 197 -24.44 10.90 4.57
N LYS A 198 -25.09 11.28 3.46
CA LYS A 198 -26.56 11.29 3.29
C LYS A 198 -27.34 12.24 4.22
N GLN A 199 -26.67 13.13 4.92
CA GLN A 199 -27.32 14.11 5.81
C GLN A 199 -27.60 15.46 5.17
N SER A 200 -27.31 15.66 3.88
CA SER A 200 -27.50 16.95 3.20
C SER A 200 -28.91 17.53 3.35
N HIS A 201 -29.94 16.68 3.48
CA HIS A 201 -31.32 17.08 3.71
C HIS A 201 -31.58 17.75 5.07
N LEU A 202 -30.66 17.62 6.04
CA LEU A 202 -30.74 18.29 7.34
C LEU A 202 -30.27 19.75 7.28
N PHE A 203 -29.51 20.14 6.25
CA PHE A 203 -28.87 21.45 6.11
C PHE A 203 -29.72 22.42 5.28
N THR A 204 -31.05 22.41 5.48
CA THR A 204 -32.00 23.22 4.68
C THR A 204 -31.81 24.73 4.80
N LEU A 205 -31.13 25.19 5.85
CA LEU A 205 -30.85 26.61 6.10
C LEU A 205 -29.57 27.11 5.41
N ALA A 206 -28.68 26.22 4.98
CA ALA A 206 -27.42 26.60 4.36
C ALA A 206 -27.65 27.17 2.95
N ASP A 207 -26.80 28.11 2.54
CA ASP A 207 -26.86 28.72 1.21
C ASP A 207 -26.28 27.79 0.12
N GLU A 208 -25.36 26.90 0.51
CA GLU A 208 -24.88 25.78 -0.30
C GLU A 208 -24.54 24.59 0.61
N VAL A 209 -24.76 23.37 0.12
CA VAL A 209 -24.34 22.14 0.79
C VAL A 209 -23.38 21.41 -0.13
N ILE A 210 -22.16 21.17 0.33
CA ILE A 210 -21.11 20.44 -0.40
C ILE A 210 -20.74 19.16 0.36
N ASN A 211 -20.17 18.16 -0.32
CA ASN A 211 -19.82 16.89 0.32
C ASN A 211 -18.41 16.91 0.94
N SER A 212 -17.55 17.79 0.44
CA SER A 212 -16.16 17.93 0.88
C SER A 212 -15.65 19.34 0.60
N LEU A 213 -14.62 19.78 1.33
CA LEU A 213 -13.93 21.04 1.01
C LEU A 213 -13.23 21.00 -0.35
N LEU A 214 -13.02 19.81 -0.95
CA LEU A 214 -12.58 19.68 -2.36
C LEU A 214 -13.60 20.25 -3.35
N ASP A 215 -14.89 20.25 -2.99
CA ASP A 215 -15.99 20.69 -3.85
C ASP A 215 -16.25 22.20 -3.78
N LEU A 216 -15.60 22.89 -2.82
CA LEU A 216 -15.81 24.32 -2.61
C LEU A 216 -15.35 25.11 -3.85
N GLN A 217 -16.20 26.04 -4.27
CA GLN A 217 -15.91 27.00 -5.35
C GLN A 217 -15.92 28.42 -4.75
N PRO A 218 -14.77 28.93 -4.28
CA PRO A 218 -14.69 30.22 -3.58
C PRO A 218 -15.28 31.39 -4.39
N GLU A 219 -15.16 31.33 -5.73
CA GLU A 219 -15.64 32.34 -6.65
C GLU A 219 -17.17 32.53 -6.64
N LYS A 220 -17.95 31.52 -6.22
CA LYS A 220 -19.41 31.65 -6.03
C LYS A 220 -19.79 32.67 -4.95
N TRP A 221 -18.84 32.97 -4.07
CA TRP A 221 -18.96 33.85 -2.91
C TRP A 221 -18.17 35.16 -3.09
N GLY A 222 -17.53 35.36 -4.24
CA GLY A 222 -16.69 36.53 -4.52
C GLY A 222 -15.26 36.43 -3.99
N LEU A 223 -14.85 35.25 -3.52
CA LEU A 223 -13.46 34.97 -3.11
C LEU A 223 -12.61 34.57 -4.33
N PRO A 224 -11.27 34.69 -4.26
CA PRO A 224 -10.37 34.24 -5.33
C PRO A 224 -10.58 32.75 -5.66
N ALA A 225 -10.77 32.43 -6.94
CA ALA A 225 -10.92 31.06 -7.41
C ALA A 225 -9.65 30.24 -7.13
N PHE A 226 -9.80 28.94 -6.91
CA PHE A 226 -8.65 28.04 -6.82
C PHE A 226 -7.88 27.99 -8.16
N GLU A 227 -6.55 27.99 -8.09
CA GLU A 227 -5.66 28.04 -9.27
C GLU A 227 -5.01 26.67 -9.60
N ASP A 228 -5.32 25.64 -8.82
CA ASP A 228 -4.70 24.31 -8.89
C ASP A 228 -5.54 23.28 -9.67
N TRP A 229 -6.67 23.70 -10.25
CA TRP A 229 -7.41 22.88 -11.22
C TRP A 229 -6.69 22.89 -12.56
N ILE A 230 -6.48 21.70 -13.13
CA ILE A 230 -5.78 21.54 -14.41
C ILE A 230 -6.70 20.77 -15.36
N GLU A 231 -7.10 21.43 -16.44
CA GLU A 231 -7.98 20.86 -17.47
C GLU A 231 -9.26 20.22 -16.89
N GLY A 232 -9.87 20.87 -15.89
CA GLY A 232 -11.09 20.37 -15.24
C GLY A 232 -10.87 19.22 -14.24
N THR A 233 -9.63 19.01 -13.80
CA THR A 233 -9.26 18.00 -12.80
C THR A 233 -8.49 18.60 -11.63
N LEU A 234 -8.64 18.03 -10.44
CA LEU A 234 -7.89 18.43 -9.25
C LEU A 234 -6.83 17.37 -8.92
N PRO A 235 -5.52 17.70 -8.94
CA PRO A 235 -4.50 16.80 -8.41
C PRO A 235 -4.75 16.46 -6.94
N VAL A 236 -4.59 15.18 -6.60
CA VAL A 236 -4.58 14.72 -5.21
C VAL A 236 -3.32 13.90 -4.96
N ASP A 237 -2.90 13.81 -3.70
CA ASP A 237 -1.80 12.92 -3.32
C ASP A 237 -2.15 11.48 -3.75
N PRO A 238 -1.29 10.79 -4.53
CA PRO A 238 -1.63 9.49 -5.06
C PRO A 238 -1.89 8.46 -3.96
N TRP A 239 -3.00 7.74 -4.08
CA TRP A 239 -3.38 6.67 -3.15
C TRP A 239 -3.87 5.44 -3.91
N TYR A 240 -3.86 4.28 -3.24
CA TYR A 240 -3.95 2.98 -3.90
C TYR A 240 -4.94 2.06 -3.21
N ILE A 241 -5.73 1.35 -4.02
CA ILE A 241 -6.64 0.27 -3.58
C ILE A 241 -6.62 -0.85 -4.61
N GLY A 242 -7.04 -2.06 -4.24
CA GLY A 242 -7.12 -3.15 -5.20
C GLY A 242 -7.81 -4.39 -4.66
N GLY A 243 -7.75 -5.47 -5.43
CA GLY A 243 -8.35 -6.74 -5.05
C GLY A 243 -9.10 -7.40 -6.20
N PRO A 244 -9.74 -8.55 -5.95
CA PRO A 244 -10.45 -9.28 -6.98
C PRO A 244 -11.67 -8.49 -7.46
N VAL A 245 -11.87 -8.42 -8.77
CA VAL A 245 -13.06 -7.81 -9.37
C VAL A 245 -14.28 -8.63 -9.02
N ILE A 246 -15.20 -8.05 -8.25
CA ILE A 246 -16.42 -8.72 -7.81
C ILE A 246 -17.61 -8.36 -8.70
N LYS A 247 -18.64 -9.21 -8.65
CA LYS A 247 -19.95 -8.86 -9.22
C LYS A 247 -20.57 -7.76 -8.36
N GLY A 248 -20.68 -6.56 -8.92
CA GLY A 248 -21.48 -5.50 -8.32
C GLY A 248 -22.98 -5.70 -8.58
N TYR A 249 -23.76 -4.63 -8.48
CA TYR A 249 -25.22 -4.64 -8.72
C TYR A 249 -25.63 -5.02 -10.15
N GLY A 250 -24.68 -5.25 -11.06
CA GLY A 250 -24.92 -5.66 -12.45
C GLY A 250 -25.54 -4.57 -13.34
N ARG A 251 -25.60 -3.33 -12.85
CA ARG A 251 -26.24 -2.18 -13.50
C ARG A 251 -25.34 -1.47 -14.50
N GLY A 252 -24.04 -1.41 -14.26
CA GLY A 252 -23.07 -0.75 -15.14
C GLY A 252 -23.22 -1.18 -16.60
N SER A 253 -22.94 -2.44 -16.90
CA SER A 253 -23.06 -2.95 -18.27
C SER A 253 -24.51 -3.02 -18.77
N LYS A 254 -25.45 -3.54 -17.97
CA LYS A 254 -26.83 -3.84 -18.45
C LYS A 254 -27.74 -2.63 -18.58
N VAL A 255 -27.53 -1.60 -17.76
CA VAL A 255 -28.44 -0.44 -17.66
C VAL A 255 -27.75 0.82 -18.17
N LEU A 256 -26.47 1.03 -17.84
CA LEU A 256 -25.74 2.23 -18.23
C LEU A 256 -24.93 2.05 -19.54
N GLY A 257 -24.70 0.81 -19.98
CA GLY A 257 -23.74 0.54 -21.06
C GLY A 257 -22.28 0.79 -20.68
N ILE A 258 -21.99 0.89 -19.38
CA ILE A 258 -20.68 1.26 -18.82
C ILE A 258 -20.19 0.11 -17.93
N PRO A 259 -19.32 -0.79 -18.43
CA PRO A 259 -18.88 -1.95 -17.65
C PRO A 259 -17.97 -1.51 -16.50
N THR A 260 -18.42 -1.71 -15.25
CA THR A 260 -17.67 -1.39 -14.04
C THR A 260 -17.02 -2.64 -13.43
N ALA A 261 -15.74 -2.51 -13.05
CA ALA A 261 -14.94 -3.56 -12.43
C ALA A 261 -14.95 -3.42 -10.89
N ASN A 262 -16.11 -3.68 -10.29
CA ASN A 262 -16.37 -3.38 -8.87
C ASN A 262 -15.36 -4.05 -7.92
N LEU A 263 -14.98 -3.35 -6.86
CA LEU A 263 -14.14 -3.86 -5.77
C LEU A 263 -14.95 -3.98 -4.47
N SER A 264 -14.55 -4.92 -3.60
CA SER A 264 -15.11 -5.01 -2.24
C SER A 264 -14.69 -3.79 -1.42
N THR A 265 -15.60 -3.28 -0.60
CA THR A 265 -15.27 -2.27 0.42
C THR A 265 -14.69 -2.88 1.69
N GLU A 266 -14.79 -4.21 1.85
CA GLU A 266 -14.22 -4.92 2.99
C GLU A 266 -12.69 -4.75 3.03
N GLY A 267 -12.14 -4.39 4.19
CA GLY A 267 -10.71 -4.11 4.37
C GLY A 267 -10.28 -2.69 3.97
N TYR A 268 -11.17 -1.88 3.37
CA TYR A 268 -10.87 -0.50 2.97
C TYR A 268 -11.65 0.56 3.75
N SER A 269 -12.42 0.18 4.78
CA SER A 269 -13.29 1.10 5.52
C SER A 269 -12.56 2.36 6.03
N ASP A 270 -11.38 2.18 6.63
CA ASP A 270 -10.60 3.30 7.19
C ASP A 270 -10.08 4.20 6.06
N LEU A 271 -9.49 3.62 5.01
CA LEU A 271 -9.00 4.37 3.85
C LEU A 271 -10.14 5.12 3.12
N LEU A 272 -11.29 4.47 2.91
CA LEU A 272 -12.46 5.07 2.29
C LEU A 272 -13.12 6.13 3.16
N SER A 273 -12.84 6.16 4.47
CA SER A 273 -13.29 7.24 5.35
C SER A 273 -12.43 8.50 5.21
N GLU A 274 -11.18 8.35 4.75
CA GLU A 274 -10.24 9.45 4.53
C GLU A 274 -10.42 10.14 3.17
N HIS A 275 -11.15 9.52 2.24
CA HIS A 275 -11.43 10.08 0.92
C HIS A 275 -12.94 10.38 0.75
N PRO A 276 -13.30 11.58 0.27
CA PRO A 276 -14.70 11.94 0.12
C PRO A 276 -15.38 11.09 -0.96
N SER A 277 -16.71 11.05 -0.91
CA SER A 277 -17.47 10.34 -1.95
C SER A 277 -17.53 11.20 -3.20
N GLY A 278 -17.20 10.62 -4.34
CA GLY A 278 -17.12 11.35 -5.60
C GLY A 278 -16.56 10.53 -6.73
N VAL A 279 -16.25 11.24 -7.81
CA VAL A 279 -15.67 10.69 -9.03
C VAL A 279 -14.19 11.02 -9.05
N TYR A 280 -13.39 9.97 -9.17
CA TYR A 280 -11.94 10.01 -9.22
C TYR A 280 -11.45 9.50 -10.56
N PHE A 281 -10.19 9.78 -10.86
CA PHE A 281 -9.54 9.21 -12.02
C PHE A 281 -8.10 8.82 -11.73
N GLY A 282 -7.59 7.98 -12.60
CA GLY A 282 -6.21 7.52 -12.52
C GLY A 282 -5.99 6.31 -13.37
N TRP A 283 -5.31 5.34 -12.79
CA TRP A 283 -4.77 4.22 -13.54
C TRP A 283 -5.18 2.90 -12.89
N ALA A 284 -5.57 1.95 -13.74
CA ALA A 284 -6.05 0.64 -13.37
C ALA A 284 -5.12 -0.42 -13.96
N GLY A 285 -4.40 -1.14 -13.10
CA GLY A 285 -3.61 -2.31 -13.45
C GLY A 285 -4.43 -3.59 -13.30
N LEU A 286 -4.57 -4.33 -14.39
CA LEU A 286 -5.10 -5.69 -14.40
C LEU A 286 -3.96 -6.66 -14.64
N GLY A 287 -3.81 -7.62 -13.73
CA GLY A 287 -2.68 -8.55 -13.71
C GLY A 287 -2.56 -9.43 -14.96
N THR A 288 -3.63 -9.65 -15.73
CA THR A 288 -3.63 -10.40 -17.01
C THR A 288 -3.83 -9.52 -18.26
N ARG A 289 -4.12 -8.21 -18.10
CA ARG A 289 -4.54 -7.33 -19.24
C ARG A 289 -3.76 -6.02 -19.43
N GLY A 290 -3.13 -5.49 -18.39
CA GLY A 290 -2.18 -4.37 -18.48
C GLY A 290 -2.65 -3.17 -17.67
N VAL A 291 -2.12 -1.99 -17.98
CA VAL A 291 -2.50 -0.74 -17.28
C VAL A 291 -3.38 0.10 -18.20
N TYR A 292 -4.55 0.45 -17.70
CA TYR A 292 -5.57 1.23 -18.39
C TYR A 292 -5.83 2.54 -17.66
N LYS A 293 -6.26 3.56 -18.42
CA LYS A 293 -6.85 4.75 -17.82
C LYS A 293 -8.19 4.36 -17.20
N MET A 294 -8.54 4.97 -16.08
CA MET A 294 -9.79 4.68 -15.41
C MET A 294 -10.43 5.94 -14.85
N VAL A 295 -11.76 5.90 -14.81
CA VAL A 295 -12.60 6.79 -14.00
C VAL A 295 -13.31 5.91 -12.99
N MET A 296 -13.45 6.37 -11.76
CA MET A 296 -14.01 5.56 -10.68
C MET A 296 -14.98 6.37 -9.85
N SER A 297 -16.14 5.78 -9.58
CA SER A 297 -17.07 6.28 -8.57
C SER A 297 -16.76 5.63 -7.22
N ILE A 298 -16.66 6.43 -6.17
CA ILE A 298 -16.63 5.96 -4.79
C ILE A 298 -17.77 6.63 -4.04
N GLY A 299 -18.69 5.85 -3.47
CA GLY A 299 -19.79 6.41 -2.71
C GLY A 299 -21.08 5.59 -2.77
N TRP A 300 -22.24 6.22 -2.56
CA TRP A 300 -23.54 5.54 -2.41
C TRP A 300 -24.45 5.69 -3.63
N ASN A 301 -23.94 6.21 -4.74
CA ASN A 301 -24.65 6.45 -5.99
C ASN A 301 -26.09 7.00 -5.78
N PRO A 302 -26.25 8.33 -5.69
CA PRO A 302 -27.54 8.93 -5.33
C PRO A 302 -28.64 8.67 -6.38
N PHE A 303 -28.30 8.42 -7.64
CA PHE A 303 -29.27 8.12 -8.70
C PHE A 303 -29.98 6.78 -8.46
N PHE A 304 -29.23 5.76 -8.03
CA PHE A 304 -29.79 4.45 -7.71
C PHE A 304 -30.16 4.26 -6.24
N ASN A 305 -29.87 5.26 -5.40
CA ASN A 305 -30.15 5.26 -3.97
C ASN A 305 -29.54 4.04 -3.26
N ASN A 306 -28.26 3.73 -3.53
CA ASN A 306 -27.63 2.55 -2.94
C ASN A 306 -27.57 2.68 -1.41
N THR A 307 -27.83 1.59 -0.70
CA THR A 307 -27.76 1.53 0.76
C THR A 307 -26.33 1.38 1.25
N GLU A 308 -25.45 0.80 0.42
CA GLU A 308 -24.06 0.51 0.73
C GLU A 308 -23.11 1.38 -0.09
N LYS A 309 -21.92 1.64 0.45
CA LYS A 309 -20.85 2.34 -0.26
C LYS A 309 -20.24 1.38 -1.29
N THR A 310 -19.92 1.87 -2.47
CA THR A 310 -19.40 1.07 -3.58
C THR A 310 -18.13 1.70 -4.14
N ILE A 311 -17.23 0.86 -4.65
CA ILE A 311 -16.07 1.24 -5.45
C ILE A 311 -16.32 0.71 -6.86
N GLU A 312 -16.64 1.62 -7.79
CA GLU A 312 -17.08 1.29 -9.15
C GLU A 312 -16.13 1.90 -10.19
N PRO A 313 -14.97 1.28 -10.46
CA PRO A 313 -14.04 1.74 -11.49
C PRO A 313 -14.55 1.32 -12.87
N TRP A 314 -14.59 2.27 -13.79
CA TRP A 314 -14.75 2.07 -15.21
C TRP A 314 -13.38 2.26 -15.87
N LEU A 315 -12.85 1.15 -16.39
CA LEU A 315 -11.65 1.17 -17.21
C LEU A 315 -12.05 1.71 -18.59
N LEU A 316 -11.36 2.74 -19.06
CA LEU A 316 -11.61 3.40 -20.35
C LEU A 316 -11.07 2.54 -21.49
N HIS A 317 -11.59 1.31 -21.59
CA HIS A 317 -11.20 0.30 -22.55
C HIS A 317 -12.33 -0.72 -22.76
N ASP A 318 -12.52 -1.14 -24.01
CA ASP A 318 -13.52 -2.15 -24.39
C ASP A 318 -12.95 -3.56 -24.29
N PHE A 319 -13.40 -4.31 -23.28
CA PHE A 319 -13.04 -5.73 -23.11
C PHE A 319 -14.04 -6.65 -23.83
N LYS A 320 -13.52 -7.67 -24.51
CA LYS A 320 -14.36 -8.69 -25.18
C LYS A 320 -15.01 -9.70 -24.23
N GLU A 321 -14.43 -9.85 -23.04
CA GLU A 321 -14.82 -10.84 -22.04
C GLU A 321 -14.75 -10.22 -20.63
N ASP A 322 -15.68 -10.59 -19.77
CA ASP A 322 -15.68 -10.25 -18.35
C ASP A 322 -14.43 -10.81 -17.64
N PHE A 323 -14.03 -10.17 -16.55
CA PHE A 323 -12.84 -10.54 -15.77
C PHE A 323 -13.11 -10.57 -14.26
N TYR A 324 -14.28 -11.09 -13.88
CA TYR A 324 -14.59 -11.30 -12.46
C TYR A 324 -13.58 -12.26 -11.81
N GLY A 325 -13.14 -11.91 -10.60
CA GLY A 325 -12.11 -12.62 -9.84
C GLY A 325 -10.67 -12.21 -10.18
N GLU A 326 -10.45 -11.48 -11.27
CA GLU A 326 -9.11 -10.97 -11.61
C GLU A 326 -8.71 -9.86 -10.64
N ASN A 327 -7.44 -9.85 -10.21
CA ASN A 327 -6.93 -8.79 -9.35
C ASN A 327 -6.77 -7.47 -10.12
N LEU A 328 -7.48 -6.46 -9.65
CA LEU A 328 -7.43 -5.09 -10.12
C LEU A 328 -6.68 -4.23 -9.10
N HIS A 329 -5.72 -3.44 -9.57
CA HIS A 329 -4.95 -2.49 -8.79
C HIS A 329 -5.26 -1.09 -9.30
N LEU A 330 -5.62 -0.17 -8.41
CA LEU A 330 -5.99 1.19 -8.75
C LEU A 330 -5.01 2.16 -8.11
N ALA A 331 -4.50 3.11 -8.89
CA ALA A 331 -3.86 4.31 -8.38
C ALA A 331 -4.73 5.49 -8.75
N ILE A 332 -5.17 6.19 -7.71
CA ILE A 332 -5.99 7.37 -7.82
C ILE A 332 -5.02 8.55 -7.77
N VAL A 333 -5.02 9.39 -8.81
CA VAL A 333 -4.08 10.51 -8.96
C VAL A 333 -4.78 11.86 -9.03
N GLY A 334 -6.11 11.86 -9.15
CA GLY A 334 -6.87 13.09 -9.13
C GLY A 334 -8.36 12.88 -8.87
N TYR A 335 -9.01 14.00 -8.55
CA TYR A 335 -10.42 14.13 -8.28
C TYR A 335 -11.10 14.91 -9.41
N LEU A 336 -12.29 14.49 -9.83
CA LEU A 336 -13.06 15.16 -10.88
C LEU A 336 -14.19 16.00 -10.29
N ARG A 337 -15.05 15.39 -9.47
CA ARG A 337 -16.28 16.02 -8.98
C ARG A 337 -16.96 15.20 -7.87
N PRO A 338 -17.88 15.81 -7.11
CA PRO A 338 -18.68 15.06 -6.15
C PRO A 338 -19.67 14.12 -6.84
N GLU A 339 -20.19 13.14 -6.07
CA GLU A 339 -21.36 12.38 -6.48
C GLU A 339 -22.55 13.33 -6.65
N ALA A 340 -23.29 13.17 -7.75
CA ALA A 340 -24.43 14.00 -8.08
C ALA A 340 -25.61 13.12 -8.49
N ASN A 341 -26.81 13.58 -8.19
CA ASN A 341 -28.02 12.97 -8.72
C ASN A 341 -28.36 13.58 -10.08
N PHE A 342 -29.05 12.82 -10.93
CA PHE A 342 -29.39 13.22 -12.29
C PHE A 342 -30.89 13.03 -12.55
N PRO A 343 -31.53 13.93 -13.32
CA PRO A 343 -32.96 13.86 -13.58
C PRO A 343 -33.36 12.67 -14.45
N THR A 344 -32.44 12.17 -15.29
CA THR A 344 -32.68 11.06 -16.23
C THR A 344 -31.48 10.14 -16.31
N LEU A 345 -31.72 8.89 -16.73
CA LEU A 345 -30.66 7.92 -17.00
C LEU A 345 -29.69 8.45 -18.09
N ASP A 346 -30.24 9.05 -19.15
CA ASP A 346 -29.43 9.59 -20.25
C ASP A 346 -28.51 10.72 -19.79
N SER A 347 -28.99 11.61 -18.90
CA SER A 347 -28.14 12.66 -18.34
C SER A 347 -27.03 12.12 -17.42
N LEU A 348 -27.29 11.04 -16.69
CA LEU A 348 -26.26 10.36 -15.90
C LEU A 348 -25.20 9.74 -16.83
N VAL A 349 -25.64 8.97 -17.83
CA VAL A 349 -24.75 8.32 -18.81
C VAL A 349 -23.91 9.35 -19.55
N ALA A 350 -24.53 10.43 -20.03
CA ALA A 350 -23.83 11.52 -20.70
C ALA A 350 -22.74 12.13 -19.80
N LYS A 351 -23.03 12.33 -18.51
CA LYS A 351 -22.05 12.87 -17.56
C LYS A 351 -20.90 11.90 -17.28
N ILE A 352 -21.17 10.60 -17.15
CA ILE A 352 -20.10 9.60 -16.97
C ILE A 352 -19.17 9.57 -18.19
N HIS A 353 -19.71 9.65 -19.41
CA HIS A 353 -18.89 9.73 -20.62
C HIS A 353 -18.08 11.04 -20.71
N GLU A 354 -18.64 12.16 -20.23
CA GLU A 354 -17.89 13.42 -20.12
C GLU A 354 -16.72 13.27 -19.14
N ASP A 355 -16.96 12.70 -17.96
CA ASP A 355 -15.93 12.43 -16.95
C ASP A 355 -14.82 11.53 -17.53
N GLY A 356 -15.19 10.51 -18.31
CA GLY A 356 -14.27 9.65 -19.06
C GLY A 356 -13.35 10.42 -20.00
N LYS A 357 -13.89 11.38 -20.78
CA LYS A 357 -13.11 12.21 -21.71
C LYS A 357 -12.15 13.16 -20.99
N ILE A 358 -12.60 13.76 -19.89
CA ILE A 358 -11.77 14.65 -19.07
C ILE A 358 -10.61 13.85 -18.49
N ALA A 359 -10.87 12.70 -17.87
CA ALA A 359 -9.84 11.83 -17.34
C ALA A 359 -8.87 11.35 -18.42
N GLU A 360 -9.38 10.96 -19.59
CA GLU A 360 -8.55 10.49 -20.69
C GLU A 360 -7.54 11.55 -21.15
N THR A 361 -7.98 12.81 -21.22
CA THR A 361 -7.14 13.95 -21.58
C THR A 361 -6.17 14.31 -20.45
N ALA A 362 -6.65 14.36 -19.21
CA ALA A 362 -5.84 14.71 -18.05
C ALA A 362 -4.68 13.72 -17.86
N LEU A 363 -4.92 12.41 -18.01
CA LEU A 363 -3.90 11.38 -17.80
C LEU A 363 -2.74 11.40 -18.82
N GLU A 364 -2.82 12.24 -19.85
CA GLU A 364 -1.69 12.52 -20.76
C GLU A 364 -0.76 13.65 -20.25
N LEU A 365 -1.19 14.43 -19.25
CA LEU A 365 -0.39 15.53 -18.70
C LEU A 365 0.73 15.00 -17.80
N PRO A 366 1.95 15.58 -17.86
CA PRO A 366 3.10 15.12 -17.08
C PRO A 366 2.85 14.97 -15.58
N GLN A 367 2.06 15.85 -14.97
CA GLN A 367 1.75 15.80 -13.53
C GLN A 367 0.91 14.59 -13.09
N TYR A 368 0.15 13.99 -14.02
CA TYR A 368 -0.68 12.80 -13.82
C TYR A 368 -0.07 11.57 -14.51
N SER A 369 1.04 11.78 -15.21
CA SER A 369 1.75 10.77 -15.99
C SER A 369 2.50 9.79 -15.09
N LYS A 370 3.13 8.80 -15.71
CA LYS A 370 3.59 7.55 -15.09
C LYS A 370 4.82 7.54 -14.13
N PRO A 371 5.53 8.62 -13.74
CA PRO A 371 6.75 8.46 -12.93
C PRO A 371 6.55 7.77 -11.57
N SER A 372 5.37 7.93 -10.96
CA SER A 372 5.05 7.43 -9.61
C SER A 372 4.19 6.15 -9.58
N LEU A 373 3.86 5.56 -10.73
CA LEU A 373 2.88 4.46 -10.86
C LEU A 373 3.48 3.06 -10.96
N GLN A 374 4.71 2.88 -10.53
CA GLN A 374 5.32 1.56 -10.54
C GLN A 374 4.57 0.53 -9.66
N LYS A 375 3.74 0.98 -8.71
CA LYS A 375 2.88 0.17 -7.83
C LYS A 375 1.65 -0.47 -8.50
N LEU A 376 1.32 -0.10 -9.73
CA LEU A 376 0.13 -0.61 -10.45
C LEU A 376 0.36 -1.83 -11.33
N ARG A 377 1.61 -2.25 -11.52
CA ARG A 377 1.93 -3.28 -12.50
C ARG A 377 1.94 -4.65 -11.83
N VAL A 378 0.91 -5.46 -12.10
CA VAL A 378 1.01 -6.93 -12.05
C VAL A 378 1.11 -7.45 -13.48
N PRO A 379 1.96 -8.42 -13.78
CA PRO A 379 2.43 -8.54 -15.15
C PRO A 379 2.14 -9.86 -15.84
N ILE A 380 2.08 -9.78 -17.17
CA ILE A 380 1.36 -10.73 -18.02
C ILE A 380 2.31 -11.38 -19.00
N ALA A 381 2.35 -12.70 -18.93
CA ALA A 381 2.83 -13.55 -20.01
C ALA A 381 1.71 -13.74 -21.06
N LEU A 382 1.99 -13.41 -22.32
CA LEU A 382 1.13 -13.75 -23.46
C LEU A 382 1.95 -14.55 -24.47
N ALA A 383 1.81 -15.88 -24.44
CA ALA A 383 2.16 -16.74 -25.56
C ALA A 383 1.38 -18.05 -25.44
N PHE A 384 0.30 -18.21 -26.24
CA PHE A 384 -0.03 -19.45 -26.98
C PHE A 384 -1.35 -19.27 -27.75
N TRP A 385 -1.26 -18.75 -28.98
CA TRP A 385 -2.17 -19.18 -30.04
C TRP A 385 -1.51 -18.99 -31.41
N ARG A 386 -0.88 -20.06 -31.93
CA ARG A 386 -0.79 -20.43 -33.35
C ARG A 386 0.17 -21.61 -33.53
N ARG A 387 -0.36 -22.83 -33.53
CA ARG A 387 0.05 -23.90 -34.47
C ARG A 387 -0.86 -25.12 -34.34
N ARG A 388 -1.81 -25.23 -35.27
CA ARG A 388 -2.14 -26.48 -35.95
C ARG A 388 -2.89 -26.14 -37.24
N ILE A 389 -2.22 -26.36 -38.36
CA ILE A 389 -2.67 -27.17 -39.50
C ILE A 389 -1.47 -27.15 -40.47
N SER A 390 -0.86 -28.32 -40.68
CA SER A 390 -0.13 -28.58 -41.91
C SER A 390 -1.11 -29.25 -42.88
N THR A 391 -1.10 -28.84 -44.14
CA THR A 391 -0.76 -29.71 -45.28
C THR A 391 -0.90 -28.97 -46.61
N SER A 392 -0.06 -29.40 -47.56
CA SER A 392 -0.08 -29.22 -49.02
C SER A 392 0.22 -27.84 -49.63
N GLY A 393 1.42 -27.75 -50.24
CA GLY A 393 1.50 -27.78 -51.71
C GLY A 393 2.01 -26.53 -52.44
N GLY A 394 3.26 -26.60 -52.94
CA GLY A 394 3.59 -26.17 -54.32
C GLY A 394 4.16 -24.77 -54.57
N GLY A 395 5.49 -24.72 -54.83
CA GLY A 395 6.02 -24.33 -56.16
C GLY A 395 6.29 -22.87 -56.54
N LEU A 396 7.59 -22.61 -56.82
CA LEU A 396 8.19 -21.82 -57.93
C LEU A 396 8.48 -20.31 -57.80
N MET A 397 9.80 -20.03 -57.75
CA MET A 397 10.70 -19.09 -58.49
C MET A 397 10.29 -17.68 -58.99
N ALA A 398 11.26 -16.75 -58.77
CA ALA A 398 11.73 -15.55 -59.53
C ALA A 398 10.72 -14.39 -59.74
N ASP A 399 11.06 -13.09 -59.84
CA ASP A 399 12.30 -12.39 -60.25
C ASP A 399 12.36 -10.96 -59.65
N GLU A 400 13.53 -10.34 -59.74
CA GLU A 400 13.84 -8.93 -59.42
C GLU A 400 13.13 -7.89 -60.30
N ALA A 401 12.77 -6.73 -59.75
CA ALA A 401 12.91 -5.41 -60.39
C ALA A 401 12.68 -4.25 -59.40
N ALA A 402 13.53 -3.23 -59.52
CA ALA A 402 13.67 -2.10 -58.61
C ALA A 402 12.71 -0.93 -58.86
N GLU A 403 12.55 -0.14 -57.79
CA GLU A 403 12.39 1.33 -57.73
C GLU A 403 11.09 2.00 -58.24
N GLN A 404 10.24 2.48 -57.32
CA GLN A 404 10.28 3.83 -56.70
C GLN A 404 8.93 4.17 -56.04
N THR A 405 8.95 4.49 -54.75
CA THR A 405 7.85 5.05 -53.93
C THR A 405 7.51 6.50 -54.32
N PRO A 406 6.27 7.00 -54.09
CA PRO A 406 5.99 7.68 -52.81
C PRO A 406 4.51 7.48 -52.36
N PRO A 407 3.99 8.15 -51.32
CA PRO A 407 3.73 7.55 -50.00
C PRO A 407 2.22 7.43 -49.71
N SER A 408 1.80 6.38 -49.02
CA SER A 408 0.46 6.33 -48.42
C SER A 408 0.54 5.79 -47.00
N SER A 409 0.32 6.71 -46.08
CA SER A 409 0.13 6.56 -44.65
C SER A 409 -1.02 5.60 -44.33
N GLU A 410 -0.69 4.43 -43.79
CA GLU A 410 -1.56 3.71 -42.87
C GLU A 410 -1.27 4.21 -41.45
N PRO A 411 -2.28 4.41 -40.59
CA PRO A 411 -2.04 4.85 -39.22
C PRO A 411 -1.35 3.70 -38.46
N THR A 412 -0.09 3.93 -38.07
CA THR A 412 0.64 3.06 -37.15
C THR A 412 -0.04 3.12 -35.79
N ALA A 413 -0.35 1.93 -35.27
CA ALA A 413 -0.80 1.75 -33.90
C ALA A 413 0.38 2.02 -32.95
N ASP A 414 0.64 3.28 -32.64
CA ASP A 414 1.68 3.68 -31.70
C ASP A 414 1.09 3.94 -30.31
N GLY A 415 1.68 3.32 -29.28
CA GLY A 415 1.57 3.83 -27.91
C GLY A 415 1.38 2.85 -26.75
N VAL A 416 1.55 1.53 -26.90
CA VAL A 416 1.57 0.62 -25.73
C VAL A 416 2.93 0.69 -25.03
N SER A 417 3.08 1.58 -24.03
CA SER A 417 4.30 1.68 -23.23
C SER A 417 4.37 0.53 -22.20
N ASN A 418 5.13 -0.52 -22.55
CA ASN A 418 5.44 -1.69 -21.71
C ASN A 418 6.25 -1.31 -20.45
N TRP A 419 6.27 -2.21 -19.45
CA TRP A 419 7.35 -2.22 -18.44
C TRP A 419 8.68 -2.20 -19.19
N PRO A 420 9.66 -1.39 -18.76
CA PRO A 420 10.87 -1.31 -19.53
C PRO A 420 11.51 -2.69 -19.54
N LEU A 421 11.74 -3.22 -20.75
CA LEU A 421 12.24 -4.58 -20.91
C LEU A 421 13.64 -4.62 -20.29
N VAL A 422 13.74 -5.24 -19.12
CA VAL A 422 15.00 -5.37 -18.40
C VAL A 422 15.94 -6.22 -19.25
N ARG A 423 17.11 -5.65 -19.53
CA ARG A 423 18.18 -6.23 -20.33
C ARG A 423 19.10 -7.01 -19.42
N TYR A 424 18.72 -8.25 -19.13
CA TYR A 424 19.55 -9.16 -18.35
C TYR A 424 20.78 -9.65 -19.13
N ASP A 425 20.83 -9.46 -20.44
CA ASP A 425 22.01 -9.68 -21.27
C ASP A 425 23.11 -8.64 -21.04
N VAL A 426 22.81 -7.55 -20.32
CA VAL A 426 23.79 -6.55 -19.89
C VAL A 426 23.97 -6.64 -18.38
N SER A 427 25.23 -6.65 -17.94
CA SER A 427 25.54 -6.65 -16.51
C SER A 427 24.93 -5.42 -15.84
N PRO A 428 24.25 -5.58 -14.69
CA PRO A 428 23.78 -4.45 -13.91
C PRO A 428 24.94 -3.62 -13.38
N TYR A 429 24.65 -2.38 -13.02
CA TYR A 429 25.59 -1.53 -12.30
C TYR A 429 25.13 -1.32 -10.86
N ARG A 430 26.11 -1.28 -9.96
CA ARG A 430 25.87 -1.07 -8.54
C ARG A 430 25.50 0.39 -8.28
N THR A 431 24.35 0.61 -7.66
CA THR A 431 23.83 1.95 -7.30
C THR A 431 24.12 2.31 -5.86
N TYR A 432 23.87 1.37 -4.95
CA TYR A 432 24.13 1.55 -3.51
C TYR A 432 24.94 0.38 -2.96
N ASN A 433 25.69 0.65 -1.90
CA ASN A 433 26.58 -0.33 -1.28
C ASN A 433 26.71 -0.10 0.22
N PHE A 434 26.81 -1.19 0.97
CA PHE A 434 26.88 -1.17 2.43
C PHE A 434 27.86 -2.24 2.89
N PHE A 435 28.83 -1.83 3.71
CA PHE A 435 29.91 -2.69 4.18
C PHE A 435 30.46 -2.30 5.56
N GLN A 436 30.54 -1.01 5.91
CA GLN A 436 31.14 -0.56 7.17
C GLN A 436 30.42 -1.16 8.37
N GLN A 437 29.09 -1.20 8.32
CA GLN A 437 28.24 -1.72 9.39
C GLN A 437 28.25 -3.23 9.55
N PHE A 438 28.84 -3.95 8.59
CA PHE A 438 28.91 -5.41 8.57
C PHE A 438 30.34 -5.92 8.75
N ARG A 439 31.32 -5.03 8.97
CA ARG A 439 32.71 -5.42 9.17
C ARG A 439 32.84 -6.38 10.34
N SER A 440 33.44 -7.55 10.08
CA SER A 440 33.94 -8.44 11.13
C SER A 440 34.96 -7.69 11.99
N ASN A 441 34.97 -7.98 13.28
CA ASN A 441 35.95 -7.45 14.22
C ASN A 441 36.61 -8.60 14.98
N LYS A 442 37.66 -8.32 15.77
CA LYS A 442 38.38 -9.36 16.53
C LYS A 442 37.46 -10.18 17.46
N SER A 443 36.36 -9.60 17.94
CA SER A 443 35.38 -10.28 18.80
C SER A 443 34.36 -11.12 18.03
N ASN A 444 34.15 -10.87 16.74
CA ASN A 444 33.26 -11.63 15.86
C ASN A 444 33.87 -11.70 14.44
N PRO A 445 34.78 -12.66 14.19
CA PRO A 445 35.42 -12.81 12.88
C PRO A 445 34.45 -13.29 11.80
N ASN A 446 33.31 -13.87 12.18
CA ASN A 446 32.32 -14.52 11.31
C ASN A 446 31.05 -13.69 11.13
N ASN A 447 31.17 -12.39 10.93
CA ASN A 447 30.01 -11.53 10.69
C ASN A 447 29.57 -11.59 9.21
N PHE A 448 28.61 -12.46 8.88
CA PHE A 448 28.09 -12.62 7.52
C PHE A 448 26.56 -12.54 7.46
N LEU A 449 26.03 -12.14 6.30
CA LEU A 449 24.60 -12.03 6.09
C LEU A 449 23.93 -13.39 5.89
N LYS A 450 22.72 -13.53 6.42
CA LYS A 450 21.85 -14.71 6.28
C LYS A 450 20.79 -14.55 5.18
N GLY A 451 20.65 -13.33 4.65
CA GLY A 451 19.80 -13.02 3.51
C GLY A 451 19.39 -11.55 3.45
N VAL A 452 18.66 -11.21 2.39
CA VAL A 452 18.09 -9.87 2.18
C VAL A 452 16.74 -9.95 1.46
N LYS A 453 15.80 -9.05 1.79
CA LYS A 453 14.49 -9.00 1.13
C LYS A 453 13.92 -7.59 1.04
N TRP A 454 13.44 -7.20 -0.13
CA TRP A 454 12.64 -5.98 -0.28
C TRP A 454 11.32 -6.08 0.48
N SER A 455 10.89 -4.96 1.05
CA SER A 455 9.53 -4.77 1.55
C SER A 455 8.51 -4.94 0.42
N PRO A 456 7.29 -5.43 0.73
CA PRO A 456 6.21 -5.54 -0.25
C PRO A 456 5.88 -4.22 -0.95
N ASP A 457 5.98 -3.08 -0.24
CA ASP A 457 5.72 -1.76 -0.83
C ASP A 457 6.94 -1.12 -1.52
N GLY A 458 8.10 -1.81 -1.51
CA GLY A 458 9.36 -1.38 -2.12
C GLY A 458 10.02 -0.19 -1.44
N SER A 459 9.51 0.30 -0.31
CA SER A 459 10.06 1.49 0.34
C SER A 459 11.41 1.24 1.01
N CYS A 460 11.62 0.01 1.50
CA CYS A 460 12.82 -0.38 2.24
C CYS A 460 13.19 -1.86 2.00
N PHE A 461 14.37 -2.27 2.44
CA PHE A 461 14.77 -3.67 2.47
C PHE A 461 15.28 -4.08 3.86
N LEU A 462 15.07 -5.36 4.20
CA LEU A 462 15.45 -5.97 5.47
C LEU A 462 16.61 -6.93 5.26
N THR A 463 17.58 -6.88 6.16
CA THR A 463 18.71 -7.81 6.20
C THR A 463 18.75 -8.51 7.54
N CYS A 464 19.24 -9.75 7.52
CA CYS A 464 19.50 -10.54 8.71
C CYS A 464 20.97 -10.96 8.71
N ASN A 465 21.62 -10.88 9.87
CA ASN A 465 23.06 -11.05 9.99
C ASN A 465 23.42 -12.09 11.06
N ASP A 466 24.66 -12.61 11.06
CA ASP A 466 25.09 -13.63 12.04
C ASP A 466 25.31 -13.06 13.45
N ASP A 467 25.49 -11.74 13.60
CA ASP A 467 25.55 -11.03 14.89
C ASP A 467 24.18 -10.88 15.60
N ASN A 468 23.19 -11.67 15.19
CA ASN A 468 21.81 -11.65 15.70
C ASN A 468 21.09 -10.31 15.52
N THR A 469 21.54 -9.47 14.60
CA THR A 469 20.85 -8.21 14.29
C THR A 469 20.13 -8.27 12.95
N LEU A 470 18.98 -7.58 12.90
CA LEU A 470 18.28 -7.27 11.67
C LEU A 470 18.28 -5.77 11.43
N ARG A 471 18.45 -5.37 10.17
CA ARG A 471 18.55 -3.96 9.78
C ARG A 471 17.57 -3.65 8.66
N VAL A 472 16.87 -2.52 8.78
CA VAL A 472 15.96 -1.99 7.77
C VAL A 472 16.59 -0.75 7.14
N PHE A 473 16.64 -0.73 5.81
CA PHE A 473 17.22 0.35 5.01
C PHE A 473 16.16 0.90 4.07
N SER A 474 15.83 2.18 4.19
CA SER A 474 14.85 2.85 3.33
C SER A 474 15.56 3.45 2.12
N LEU A 475 14.90 3.40 0.97
CA LEU A 475 15.39 4.08 -0.23
C LEU A 475 15.31 5.61 -0.02
N PRO A 476 16.40 6.35 -0.30
CA PRO A 476 16.38 7.82 -0.18
C PRO A 476 15.46 8.44 -1.24
N TYR A 477 14.64 9.41 -0.80
CA TYR A 477 13.51 9.99 -1.57
C TYR A 477 13.90 10.84 -2.81
N ASN A 478 15.19 11.01 -3.13
CA ASN A 478 15.68 12.05 -4.05
C ASN A 478 16.46 11.59 -5.30
N ASP A 479 16.74 10.30 -5.51
CA ASP A 479 17.58 9.85 -6.66
C ASP A 479 16.78 9.20 -7.81
N ILE A 480 15.51 9.54 -7.94
CA ILE A 480 14.67 9.12 -9.06
C ILE A 480 14.89 10.09 -10.22
N GLY A 481 16.03 10.00 -10.93
CA GLY A 481 16.21 10.70 -12.21
C GLY A 481 17.59 11.19 -12.62
N GLY A 482 18.66 10.94 -11.85
CA GLY A 482 20.02 11.36 -12.24
C GLY A 482 20.81 10.23 -12.90
N THR A 483 21.25 10.42 -14.14
CA THR A 483 22.31 9.61 -14.78
C THR A 483 23.70 9.81 -14.16
N ASP A 484 23.81 10.64 -13.12
CA ASP A 484 25.05 10.85 -12.39
C ASP A 484 25.13 9.86 -11.23
N ALA A 485 25.69 8.69 -11.53
CA ALA A 485 26.12 7.75 -10.52
C ALA A 485 27.00 8.49 -9.48
N PRO A 486 26.72 8.41 -8.17
CA PRO A 486 27.77 8.62 -7.20
C PRO A 486 28.70 7.40 -7.28
N THR A 487 29.61 7.41 -8.27
CA THR A 487 30.88 6.68 -8.23
C THR A 487 31.72 7.27 -7.11
N SER A 488 31.29 7.13 -5.85
CA SER A 488 32.24 7.27 -4.77
C SER A 488 32.92 5.93 -4.62
N MET A 489 34.17 5.87 -5.08
CA MET A 489 35.19 4.95 -4.54
C MET A 489 35.51 5.26 -3.06
N ALA A 490 34.55 5.81 -2.31
CA ALA A 490 34.72 6.14 -0.91
C ALA A 490 34.55 4.85 -0.10
N ASP A 491 35.45 4.66 0.86
CA ASP A 491 35.37 3.61 1.86
C ASP A 491 34.23 3.89 2.87
N SER A 492 33.01 4.20 2.41
CA SER A 492 31.84 4.47 3.24
C SER A 492 30.55 3.86 2.70
N ASP A 493 29.63 3.56 3.60
CA ASP A 493 28.27 3.11 3.23
C ASP A 493 27.54 4.21 2.48
N SER A 494 26.68 3.83 1.54
CA SER A 494 25.82 4.77 0.80
C SER A 494 24.89 5.56 1.74
N TYR A 495 24.35 4.89 2.76
CA TYR A 495 23.57 5.48 3.85
C TYR A 495 23.41 4.48 5.01
N GLY A 496 22.98 4.98 6.19
CA GLY A 496 22.74 4.16 7.38
C GLY A 496 21.35 3.52 7.41
N PRO A 497 21.15 2.45 8.21
CA PRO A 497 19.86 1.82 8.43
C PRO A 497 18.95 2.76 9.21
N ASN A 498 17.66 2.71 8.90
CA ASN A 498 16.62 3.42 9.64
C ASN A 498 16.32 2.72 10.96
N VAL A 499 16.36 1.39 10.95
CA VAL A 499 16.07 0.56 12.12
C VAL A 499 17.12 -0.52 12.25
N VAL A 500 17.59 -0.73 13.47
CA VAL A 500 18.42 -1.87 13.86
C VAL A 500 17.75 -2.54 15.06
N VAL A 501 17.40 -3.80 14.92
CA VAL A 501 16.86 -4.62 16.01
C VAL A 501 17.81 -5.76 16.32
N SER A 502 17.86 -6.16 17.58
CA SER A 502 18.71 -7.26 18.06
C SER A 502 17.84 -8.37 18.61
N GLU A 503 18.10 -9.58 18.13
CA GLU A 503 17.56 -10.82 18.67
C GLU A 503 18.52 -11.39 19.73
N GLY A 504 17.99 -12.20 20.64
CA GLY A 504 18.79 -12.81 21.71
C GLY A 504 19.75 -13.90 21.22
N GLU A 505 19.42 -14.54 20.11
CA GLU A 505 20.11 -15.69 19.55
C GLU A 505 20.06 -15.67 18.02
N SER A 506 20.62 -16.70 17.35
CA SER A 506 20.58 -16.79 15.89
C SER A 506 19.15 -16.86 15.36
N ALA A 507 18.78 -15.88 14.52
CA ALA A 507 17.57 -15.94 13.72
C ALA A 507 17.60 -17.14 12.75
N TYR A 508 16.49 -17.87 12.67
CA TYR A 508 16.26 -18.97 11.73
C TYR A 508 15.58 -18.48 10.44
N ASP A 509 14.59 -17.59 10.57
CA ASP A 509 13.81 -17.08 9.45
C ASP A 509 13.22 -15.70 9.79
N TYR A 510 12.87 -14.95 8.76
CA TYR A 510 12.23 -13.64 8.87
C TYR A 510 11.32 -13.41 7.68
N CYS A 511 10.22 -12.69 7.88
CA CYS A 511 9.32 -12.32 6.79
C CYS A 511 8.65 -10.97 7.03
N TRP A 512 8.45 -10.23 5.95
CA TRP A 512 7.61 -9.04 5.96
C TRP A 512 6.14 -9.41 6.15
N TYR A 513 5.40 -8.54 6.85
CA TYR A 513 3.94 -8.58 6.77
C TYR A 513 3.50 -8.36 5.32
N PRO A 514 2.56 -9.14 4.76
CA PRO A 514 2.26 -9.13 3.33
C PRO A 514 1.74 -7.78 2.83
N HIS A 515 1.01 -7.05 3.68
CA HIS A 515 0.52 -5.70 3.37
C HIS A 515 1.38 -4.61 4.01
N MET A 516 2.65 -4.90 4.30
CA MET A 516 3.56 -3.92 4.88
C MET A 516 3.61 -2.66 4.02
N SER A 517 3.47 -1.51 4.69
CA SER A 517 3.54 -0.20 4.06
C SER A 517 4.24 0.79 4.98
N ALA A 518 5.29 1.46 4.50
CA ALA A 518 5.99 2.48 5.28
C ALA A 518 5.12 3.71 5.59
N SER A 519 4.08 3.98 4.80
CA SER A 519 3.15 5.08 5.05
C SER A 519 2.06 4.75 6.08
N ASN A 520 1.87 3.48 6.42
CA ASN A 520 0.92 3.04 7.45
C ASN A 520 1.67 2.37 8.60
N PRO A 521 1.89 3.08 9.73
CA PRO A 521 2.58 2.51 10.88
C PRO A 521 1.99 1.18 11.33
N ASP A 522 0.67 1.01 11.35
CA ASP A 522 0.03 -0.21 11.86
C ASP A 522 0.39 -1.46 11.07
N LEU A 523 0.59 -1.32 9.75
CA LEU A 523 0.98 -2.41 8.85
C LEU A 523 2.51 -2.52 8.67
N CYS A 524 3.26 -1.51 9.12
CA CYS A 524 4.71 -1.39 8.97
C CYS A 524 5.46 -2.35 9.92
N VAL A 525 5.33 -3.66 9.68
CA VAL A 525 5.87 -4.69 10.57
C VAL A 525 6.54 -5.85 9.81
N PHE A 526 7.47 -6.52 10.50
CA PHE A 526 8.04 -7.80 10.06
C PHE A 526 8.12 -8.77 11.24
N ALA A 527 8.13 -10.06 10.95
CA ALA A 527 8.26 -11.12 11.94
C ALA A 527 9.61 -11.81 11.83
N THR A 528 10.12 -12.28 12.97
CA THR A 528 11.36 -13.06 13.09
C THR A 528 11.11 -14.31 13.92
N SER A 529 11.77 -15.40 13.55
CA SER A 529 11.85 -16.61 14.37
C SER A 529 13.31 -16.84 14.75
N THR A 530 13.55 -16.99 16.05
CA THR A 530 14.88 -17.03 16.63
C THR A 530 15.04 -18.29 17.46
N ARG A 531 16.24 -18.89 17.47
CA ARG A 531 16.55 -20.05 18.32
C ARG A 531 16.19 -19.78 19.78
N ASP A 532 15.55 -20.74 20.45
CA ASP A 532 15.19 -20.70 21.88
C ASP A 532 14.34 -19.47 22.31
N HIS A 533 13.73 -18.77 21.35
CA HIS A 533 12.94 -17.56 21.54
C HIS A 533 11.57 -17.69 20.84
N PRO A 534 10.55 -16.92 21.27
CA PRO A 534 9.27 -16.88 20.59
C PRO A 534 9.40 -16.15 19.24
N ILE A 535 8.36 -16.23 18.41
CA ILE A 535 8.27 -15.41 17.21
C ILE A 535 8.03 -13.98 17.64
N HIS A 536 8.88 -13.05 17.20
CA HIS A 536 8.76 -11.63 17.48
C HIS A 536 8.14 -10.90 16.30
N LEU A 537 7.22 -9.96 16.58
CA LEU A 537 6.69 -9.02 15.59
C LEU A 537 7.24 -7.63 15.89
N TRP A 538 8.01 -7.11 14.95
CA TRP A 538 8.73 -5.84 15.08
C TRP A 538 8.06 -4.75 14.27
N ASP A 539 8.06 -3.56 14.82
CA ASP A 539 7.75 -2.33 14.09
C ASP A 539 8.95 -1.95 13.20
N ALA A 540 8.73 -1.87 11.90
CA ALA A 540 9.80 -1.64 10.92
C ALA A 540 10.21 -0.16 10.79
N ASN A 541 9.46 0.75 11.41
CA ASN A 541 9.76 2.19 11.42
C ASN A 541 10.50 2.62 12.70
N SER A 542 10.13 2.04 13.85
CA SER A 542 10.68 2.39 15.16
C SER A 542 11.65 1.35 15.73
N GLY A 543 11.63 0.12 15.23
CA GLY A 543 12.39 -1.00 15.80
C GLY A 543 11.84 -1.54 17.12
N GLN A 544 10.65 -1.11 17.55
CA GLN A 544 10.05 -1.60 18.79
C GLN A 544 9.42 -2.98 18.59
N LEU A 545 9.59 -3.84 19.60
CA LEU A 545 8.89 -5.12 19.68
C LEU A 545 7.40 -4.84 19.95
N ARG A 546 6.52 -5.19 19.02
CA ARG A 546 5.07 -5.00 19.18
C ARG A 546 4.44 -6.10 20.01
N CYS A 547 4.73 -7.34 19.65
CA CYS A 547 4.19 -8.50 20.35
C CYS A 547 5.01 -9.75 20.03
N THR A 548 4.65 -10.86 20.70
CA THR A 548 5.32 -12.15 20.56
C THR A 548 4.32 -13.28 20.46
N TYR A 549 4.61 -14.29 19.64
CA TYR A 549 3.84 -15.53 19.53
C TYR A 549 4.66 -16.69 20.09
N ARG A 550 4.13 -17.34 21.12
CA ARG A 550 4.87 -18.24 21.99
C ARG A 550 4.35 -19.66 21.81
N ALA A 551 5.21 -20.52 21.31
CA ALA A 551 4.90 -21.94 21.20
C ALA A 551 5.58 -22.68 22.35
N TYR A 552 4.82 -23.49 23.09
CA TYR A 552 5.35 -24.29 24.18
C TYR A 552 5.29 -25.78 23.83
N ASP A 553 6.18 -26.57 24.41
CA ASP A 553 6.13 -28.03 24.34
C ASP A 553 5.40 -28.65 25.55
N SER A 554 5.40 -29.97 25.65
CA SER A 554 4.75 -30.68 26.76
C SER A 554 5.41 -30.45 28.12
N MET A 555 6.61 -29.88 28.16
CA MET A 555 7.36 -29.54 29.37
C MET A 555 7.26 -28.05 29.72
N ASP A 556 6.40 -27.30 29.01
CA ASP A 556 6.23 -25.84 29.17
C ASP A 556 7.48 -25.04 28.81
N GLU A 557 8.33 -25.58 27.92
CA GLU A 557 9.51 -24.90 27.38
C GLU A 557 9.19 -24.22 26.04
N ILE A 558 9.77 -23.04 25.79
CA ILE A 558 9.59 -22.32 24.52
C ILE A 558 10.22 -23.14 23.39
N THR A 559 9.43 -23.40 22.35
CA THR A 559 9.90 -24.02 21.11
C THR A 559 10.01 -22.97 20.01
N ALA A 560 11.21 -22.81 19.45
CA ALA A 560 11.45 -21.92 18.31
C ALA A 560 10.91 -22.51 17.00
N ALA A 561 10.30 -21.65 16.17
CA ALA A 561 9.94 -21.99 14.80
C ALA A 561 11.18 -21.96 13.90
N PHE A 562 11.30 -22.91 12.97
CA PHE A 562 12.40 -22.95 11.99
C PHE A 562 12.10 -22.18 10.70
N SER A 563 10.82 -21.91 10.45
CA SER A 563 10.36 -21.07 9.34
C SER A 563 9.06 -20.38 9.72
N ILE A 564 8.82 -19.21 9.13
CA ILE A 564 7.60 -18.43 9.35
C ILE A 564 7.09 -17.83 8.05
N GLY A 565 5.77 -17.74 7.92
CA GLY A 565 5.13 -17.03 6.82
C GLY A 565 3.74 -16.55 7.22
N PHE A 566 3.43 -15.30 6.88
CA PHE A 566 2.06 -14.81 6.91
C PHE A 566 1.28 -15.41 5.75
N ASN A 567 0.02 -15.76 5.99
CA ASN A 567 -0.90 -16.05 4.89
C ASN A 567 -1.21 -14.77 4.10
N PRO A 568 -1.76 -14.88 2.86
CA PRO A 568 -1.98 -13.72 2.00
C PRO A 568 -2.90 -12.64 2.61
N SER A 569 -3.88 -13.04 3.42
CA SER A 569 -4.75 -12.09 4.15
C SER A 569 -4.03 -11.37 5.29
N GLY A 570 -2.93 -11.92 5.81
CA GLY A 570 -2.17 -11.33 6.91
C GLY A 570 -2.86 -11.45 8.27
N ASP A 571 -3.89 -12.27 8.41
CA ASP A 571 -4.57 -12.53 9.68
C ASP A 571 -3.91 -13.67 10.47
N LYS A 572 -3.05 -14.49 9.84
CA LYS A 572 -2.39 -15.63 10.47
C LYS A 572 -0.90 -15.72 10.19
N ILE A 573 -0.15 -16.25 11.16
CA ILE A 573 1.25 -16.67 11.01
C ILE A 573 1.32 -18.18 11.04
N PHE A 574 1.86 -18.76 9.97
CA PHE A 574 2.16 -20.18 9.87
C PHE A 574 3.64 -20.38 10.20
N ALA A 575 3.90 -21.23 11.17
CA ALA A 575 5.22 -21.45 11.73
C ALA A 575 5.61 -22.94 11.62
N GLY A 576 6.73 -23.21 10.98
CA GLY A 576 7.26 -24.55 10.74
C GLY A 576 8.07 -25.08 11.93
N TYR A 577 7.78 -26.31 12.35
CA TYR A 577 8.43 -27.02 13.44
C TYR A 577 8.92 -28.40 12.98
N ASN A 578 9.52 -29.18 13.88
CA ASN A 578 9.83 -30.57 13.60
C ASN A 578 8.54 -31.40 13.48
N LYS A 579 8.23 -31.87 12.27
CA LYS A 579 7.04 -32.68 11.92
C LYS A 579 5.70 -32.00 12.22
N ALA A 580 5.67 -30.68 12.28
CA ALA A 580 4.45 -29.94 12.58
C ALA A 580 4.48 -28.54 11.96
N ILE A 581 3.29 -27.99 11.74
CA ILE A 581 3.06 -26.57 11.47
C ILE A 581 2.12 -26.06 12.57
N ARG A 582 2.50 -24.95 13.20
CA ARG A 582 1.67 -24.24 14.17
C ARG A 582 1.15 -22.95 13.55
N ILE A 583 -0.11 -22.63 13.81
CA ILE A 583 -0.80 -21.48 13.23
C ILE A 583 -1.23 -20.55 14.35
N PHE A 584 -0.79 -19.30 14.27
CA PHE A 584 -1.12 -18.24 15.23
C PHE A 584 -2.02 -17.21 14.57
N GLU A 585 -3.05 -16.77 15.29
CA GLU A 585 -3.89 -15.64 14.86
C GLU A 585 -3.16 -14.33 15.18
N VAL A 586 -2.92 -13.48 14.16
CA VAL A 586 -2.18 -12.22 14.31
C VAL A 586 -2.85 -11.28 15.31
N HIS A 587 -4.20 -11.30 15.35
CA HIS A 587 -4.97 -10.47 16.27
C HIS A 587 -5.01 -11.01 17.72
N ARG A 588 -4.37 -12.15 18.01
CA ARG A 588 -4.27 -12.76 19.36
C ARG A 588 -2.83 -13.19 19.67
N PRO A 589 -1.92 -12.22 19.90
CA PRO A 589 -0.56 -12.56 20.32
C PRO A 589 -0.56 -13.28 21.68
N GLY A 590 0.45 -14.10 21.91
CA GLY A 590 0.57 -14.90 23.13
C GLY A 590 0.77 -16.38 22.82
N ARG A 591 0.17 -17.24 23.64
CA ARG A 591 0.41 -18.69 23.65
C ARG A 591 -0.59 -19.51 22.82
N ASP A 592 -1.62 -18.87 22.29
CA ASP A 592 -2.71 -19.57 21.62
C ASP A 592 -2.29 -19.89 20.18
N PHE A 593 -2.32 -21.17 19.83
CA PHE A 593 -2.04 -21.64 18.47
C PHE A 593 -2.82 -22.92 18.14
N GLN A 594 -3.05 -23.13 16.85
CA GLN A 594 -3.48 -24.42 16.32
C GLN A 594 -2.25 -25.22 15.93
N GLN A 595 -2.24 -26.52 16.17
CA GLN A 595 -1.11 -27.39 15.80
C GLN A 595 -1.58 -28.49 14.85
N HIS A 596 -0.90 -28.59 13.71
CA HIS A 596 -1.13 -29.61 12.71
C HIS A 596 0.13 -30.45 12.56
N SER A 597 0.01 -31.76 12.78
CA SER A 597 1.10 -32.70 12.51
C SER A 597 1.25 -32.85 11.00
N THR A 598 2.49 -32.79 10.49
CA THR A 598 2.77 -33.06 9.07
C THR A 598 2.96 -34.55 8.80
N VAL A 599 2.90 -35.38 9.86
CA VAL A 599 3.01 -36.84 9.79
C VAL A 599 1.77 -37.48 10.44
N LEU A 600 1.17 -38.45 9.76
CA LEU A 600 0.04 -39.24 10.23
C LEU A 600 0.51 -40.43 11.11
N GLY A 601 -0.41 -41.04 11.85
CA GLY A 601 -0.09 -42.11 12.83
C GLY A 601 0.59 -43.36 12.25
N ASN A 602 0.50 -43.59 10.95
CA ASN A 602 1.19 -44.65 10.21
C ASN A 602 2.58 -44.24 9.67
N LYS A 603 3.09 -43.06 10.06
CA LYS A 603 4.32 -42.42 9.53
C LYS A 603 4.24 -41.94 8.07
N GLU A 604 3.05 -41.86 7.48
CA GLU A 604 2.85 -41.23 6.17
C GLU A 604 2.75 -39.70 6.31
N GLY A 605 3.13 -38.96 5.27
CA GLY A 605 3.16 -37.49 5.25
C GLY A 605 4.59 -36.92 5.15
N GLN A 606 4.74 -35.65 5.47
CA GLN A 606 6.01 -34.93 5.40
C GLN A 606 6.75 -34.99 6.75
N SER A 607 7.84 -35.74 6.81
CA SER A 607 8.69 -35.81 8.01
C SER A 607 9.78 -34.75 8.04
N GLY A 608 10.38 -34.53 9.21
CA GLY A 608 11.54 -33.66 9.40
C GLY A 608 11.17 -32.23 9.81
N ILE A 609 12.17 -31.36 9.85
CA ILE A 609 12.02 -29.95 10.19
C ILE A 609 11.42 -29.20 9.01
N ILE A 610 10.29 -28.52 9.23
CA ILE A 610 9.69 -27.61 8.26
C ILE A 610 10.49 -26.31 8.24
N SER A 611 11.27 -26.14 7.18
CA SER A 611 12.35 -25.15 7.04
C SER A 611 12.02 -24.01 6.08
N SER A 612 10.89 -24.07 5.38
CA SER A 612 10.38 -22.95 4.58
C SER A 612 8.89 -23.11 4.34
N ILE A 613 8.17 -21.99 4.27
CA ILE A 613 6.73 -21.94 3.98
C ILE A 613 6.52 -20.84 2.92
N ALA A 614 5.67 -21.10 1.93
CA ALA A 614 5.21 -20.10 0.98
C ALA A 614 3.75 -20.33 0.62
N PHE A 615 3.02 -19.24 0.37
CA PHE A 615 1.61 -19.29 -0.03
C PHE A 615 1.46 -19.09 -1.53
N SER A 616 0.42 -19.72 -2.10
CA SER A 616 0.06 -19.47 -3.49
C SER A 616 -0.51 -18.05 -3.66
N PRO A 617 -0.05 -17.27 -4.66
CA PRO A 617 -0.50 -15.89 -4.85
C PRO A 617 -1.87 -15.78 -5.53
N THR A 618 -2.30 -16.79 -6.28
CA THR A 618 -3.53 -16.76 -7.10
C THR A 618 -4.64 -17.67 -6.59
N CYS A 619 -4.29 -18.70 -5.82
CA CYS A 619 -5.25 -19.62 -5.22
C CYS A 619 -5.33 -19.38 -3.72
N SER A 620 -6.36 -18.65 -3.27
CA SER A 620 -6.66 -18.49 -1.84
C SER A 620 -6.93 -19.87 -1.24
N GLY A 621 -6.00 -20.38 -0.45
CA GLY A 621 -6.17 -21.67 0.22
C GLY A 621 -5.09 -22.73 -0.04
N MET A 622 -3.96 -22.40 -0.67
CA MET A 622 -2.83 -23.33 -0.82
C MET A 622 -1.53 -22.78 -0.23
N LEU A 623 -0.79 -23.65 0.46
CA LEU A 623 0.57 -23.38 0.91
C LEU A 623 1.51 -24.53 0.58
N ALA A 624 2.78 -24.19 0.35
CA ALA A 624 3.88 -25.13 0.20
C ALA A 624 4.76 -25.06 1.45
N ALA A 625 5.22 -26.22 1.92
CA ALA A 625 6.16 -26.33 3.01
C ALA A 625 7.37 -27.18 2.59
N GLY A 626 8.58 -26.65 2.72
CA GLY A 626 9.83 -27.39 2.50
C GLY A 626 10.33 -28.04 3.80
N SER A 627 10.91 -29.23 3.69
CA SER A 627 11.51 -29.96 4.82
C SER A 627 12.99 -30.24 4.63
N TYR A 628 13.75 -30.20 5.73
CA TYR A 628 15.12 -30.69 5.77
C TYR A 628 15.27 -32.19 5.48
N ASN A 629 14.17 -32.94 5.45
CA ASN A 629 14.13 -34.33 5.00
C ASN A 629 13.90 -34.45 3.47
N GLN A 630 14.42 -33.49 2.69
CA GLN A 630 14.47 -33.51 1.21
C GLN A 630 13.10 -33.53 0.50
N THR A 631 12.03 -33.13 1.20
CA THR A 631 10.67 -33.17 0.66
C THR A 631 10.01 -31.79 0.73
N THR A 632 9.27 -31.46 -0.31
CA THR A 632 8.36 -30.31 -0.32
C THR A 632 6.94 -30.83 -0.33
N ALA A 633 6.05 -30.31 0.50
CA ALA A 633 4.65 -30.72 0.51
C ALA A 633 3.72 -29.55 0.25
N ILE A 634 2.60 -29.84 -0.37
CA ILE A 634 1.52 -28.88 -0.64
C ILE A 634 0.36 -29.21 0.29
N TYR A 635 -0.13 -28.20 0.98
CA TYR A 635 -1.28 -28.30 1.88
C TYR A 635 -2.38 -27.35 1.44
N ARG A 636 -3.61 -27.72 1.78
CA ARG A 636 -4.72 -26.78 1.84
C ARG A 636 -4.59 -25.93 3.10
N GLU A 637 -4.72 -24.61 2.97
CA GLU A 637 -4.48 -23.65 4.06
C GLU A 637 -5.53 -23.73 5.18
N ASP A 638 -6.79 -23.96 4.85
CA ASP A 638 -7.92 -23.86 5.79
C ASP A 638 -7.94 -24.96 6.85
N ASN A 639 -7.50 -26.17 6.49
CA ASN A 639 -7.59 -27.37 7.32
C ASN A 639 -6.25 -28.13 7.41
N MET A 640 -5.19 -27.65 6.76
CA MET A 640 -3.89 -28.31 6.65
C MET A 640 -3.94 -29.73 6.05
N GLU A 641 -4.91 -29.99 5.18
CA GLU A 641 -4.99 -31.22 4.42
C GLU A 641 -3.79 -31.34 3.49
N LEU A 642 -3.07 -32.46 3.58
CA LEU A 642 -1.95 -32.76 2.70
C LEU A 642 -2.46 -33.13 1.30
N LEU A 643 -2.09 -32.33 0.30
CA LEU A 643 -2.46 -32.53 -1.10
C LEU A 643 -1.40 -33.35 -1.84
N TYR A 644 -0.12 -32.96 -1.72
CA TYR A 644 0.99 -33.62 -2.42
C TYR A 644 2.26 -33.64 -1.57
N VAL A 645 3.08 -34.68 -1.73
CA VAL A 645 4.48 -34.71 -1.31
C VAL A 645 5.36 -34.83 -2.54
N LEU A 646 6.21 -33.84 -2.76
CA LEU A 646 7.12 -33.70 -3.87
C LEU A 646 8.50 -34.25 -3.45
N HIS A 647 8.98 -35.23 -4.21
CA HIS A 647 10.24 -35.92 -3.99
C HIS A 647 11.21 -35.65 -5.14
N GLY A 648 12.47 -35.37 -4.84
CA GLY A 648 13.51 -35.22 -5.87
C GLY A 648 14.64 -34.26 -5.52
N GLN A 649 14.46 -33.42 -4.50
CA GLN A 649 15.54 -32.58 -3.96
C GLN A 649 16.61 -33.49 -3.33
N GLU A 650 17.90 -33.24 -3.60
CA GLU A 650 19.01 -34.02 -3.02
C GLU A 650 19.39 -33.48 -1.63
N GLY A 651 19.21 -32.17 -1.46
CA GLY A 651 19.43 -31.45 -0.22
C GLY A 651 18.17 -31.27 0.62
N GLY A 652 18.36 -30.99 1.91
CA GLY A 652 17.25 -30.51 2.74
C GLY A 652 16.72 -29.19 2.18
N VAL A 653 15.41 -29.10 1.91
CA VAL A 653 14.78 -27.93 1.28
C VAL A 653 14.97 -26.72 2.19
N THR A 654 15.46 -25.61 1.66
CA THR A 654 15.67 -24.36 2.40
C THR A 654 14.79 -23.23 1.90
N GLN A 655 14.23 -23.32 0.70
CA GLN A 655 13.29 -22.33 0.21
C GLN A 655 12.29 -22.97 -0.74
N VAL A 656 11.04 -22.52 -0.63
CA VAL A 656 9.95 -22.77 -1.57
C VAL A 656 9.35 -21.43 -1.98
N GLN A 657 8.96 -21.29 -3.24
CA GLN A 657 8.28 -20.08 -3.74
C GLN A 657 7.35 -20.47 -4.90
N PHE A 658 6.10 -20.02 -4.86
CA PHE A 658 5.21 -20.15 -6.00
C PHE A 658 5.58 -19.15 -7.09
N SER A 659 5.44 -19.58 -8.34
CA SER A 659 5.30 -18.68 -9.49
C SER A 659 4.17 -17.66 -9.26
N LYS A 660 4.26 -16.50 -9.90
CA LYS A 660 3.30 -15.40 -9.71
C LYS A 660 1.90 -15.74 -10.22
N ASP A 661 1.80 -16.61 -11.22
CA ASP A 661 0.51 -17.15 -11.71
C ASP A 661 -0.02 -18.30 -10.84
N GLY A 662 0.79 -18.79 -9.91
CA GLY A 662 0.50 -19.90 -9.01
C GLY A 662 0.55 -21.27 -9.67
N ASN A 663 0.91 -21.39 -10.96
CA ASN A 663 0.87 -22.66 -11.69
C ASN A 663 2.08 -23.56 -11.44
N TYR A 664 3.20 -22.97 -11.04
CA TYR A 664 4.45 -23.63 -10.73
C TYR A 664 4.92 -23.36 -9.30
N LEU A 665 5.66 -24.31 -8.74
CA LEU A 665 6.40 -24.16 -7.49
C LEU A 665 7.89 -24.31 -7.78
N TYR A 666 8.72 -23.50 -7.14
CA TYR A 666 10.16 -23.62 -7.15
C TYR A 666 10.65 -24.04 -5.76
N SER A 667 11.49 -25.07 -5.68
CA SER A 667 12.13 -25.50 -4.44
C SER A 667 13.64 -25.56 -4.58
N GLY A 668 14.37 -25.06 -3.57
CA GLY A 668 15.82 -25.14 -3.51
C GLY A 668 16.29 -25.75 -2.20
N GLY A 669 17.29 -26.63 -2.25
CA GLY A 669 17.89 -27.29 -1.10
C GLY A 669 19.28 -26.77 -0.73
N ARG A 670 19.74 -27.11 0.49
CA ARG A 670 21.15 -26.96 0.91
C ARG A 670 22.00 -28.11 0.36
N LYS A 671 23.25 -27.86 -0.02
CA LYS A 671 24.12 -28.86 -0.67
C LYS A 671 23.46 -29.50 -1.90
N ASP A 672 22.70 -28.69 -2.63
CA ASP A 672 21.96 -29.10 -3.82
C ASP A 672 22.16 -28.04 -4.90
N PRO A 673 22.76 -28.37 -6.05
CA PRO A 673 23.03 -27.42 -7.12
C PRO A 673 21.79 -26.98 -7.89
N TYR A 674 20.60 -27.50 -7.59
CA TYR A 674 19.42 -27.23 -8.41
C TYR A 674 18.25 -26.64 -7.63
N ILE A 675 17.64 -25.63 -8.25
CA ILE A 675 16.26 -25.23 -7.98
C ILE A 675 15.35 -26.08 -8.88
N LEU A 676 14.41 -26.79 -8.28
CA LEU A 676 13.48 -27.66 -8.99
C LEU A 676 12.18 -26.91 -9.28
N CYS A 677 11.70 -26.99 -10.52
CA CYS A 677 10.40 -26.48 -10.95
C CYS A 677 9.37 -27.62 -10.96
N TRP A 678 8.24 -27.41 -10.29
CA TRP A 678 7.13 -28.35 -10.21
C TRP A 678 5.89 -27.69 -10.83
N ASP A 679 5.16 -28.37 -11.72
CA ASP A 679 3.84 -27.90 -12.15
C ASP A 679 2.83 -28.34 -11.09
N ILE A 680 2.10 -27.41 -10.46
CA ILE A 680 1.16 -27.75 -9.39
C ILE A 680 -0.20 -28.22 -9.92
N ARG A 681 -0.47 -28.03 -11.22
CA ARG A 681 -1.72 -28.47 -11.87
C ARG A 681 -1.63 -29.92 -12.34
N LYS A 682 -0.41 -30.42 -12.51
CA LYS A 682 -0.11 -31.77 -12.99
C LYS A 682 0.67 -32.51 -11.90
N SER A 683 0.50 -33.83 -11.81
CA SER A 683 1.19 -34.66 -10.82
C SER A 683 2.70 -34.39 -10.71
N VAL A 684 3.22 -34.39 -9.47
CA VAL A 684 4.57 -34.63 -8.87
C VAL A 684 5.89 -34.61 -9.68
N ASP A 685 5.90 -34.50 -11.00
CA ASP A 685 7.11 -34.55 -11.81
C ASP A 685 7.83 -33.20 -11.87
N ILE A 686 9.15 -33.26 -11.92
CA ILE A 686 10.02 -32.09 -12.10
C ILE A 686 9.94 -31.66 -13.57
N VAL A 687 9.53 -30.41 -13.82
CA VAL A 687 9.39 -29.83 -15.16
C VAL A 687 10.77 -29.54 -15.75
N TYR A 688 11.61 -28.85 -14.99
CA TYR A 688 13.02 -28.56 -15.30
C TYR A 688 13.79 -28.23 -14.01
N LYS A 689 15.12 -28.15 -14.13
CA LYS A 689 16.04 -27.80 -13.04
C LYS A 689 16.83 -26.55 -13.41
N LEU A 690 16.96 -25.60 -12.50
CA LEU A 690 17.78 -24.39 -12.69
C LEU A 690 19.04 -24.52 -11.84
N TYR A 691 20.21 -24.36 -12.45
CA TYR A 691 21.49 -24.50 -11.74
C TYR A 691 21.74 -23.31 -10.79
N ARG A 692 22.41 -23.58 -9.68
CA ARG A 692 23.03 -22.57 -8.83
C ARG A 692 24.22 -23.19 -8.12
N SER A 693 25.28 -22.41 -7.94
CA SER A 693 26.45 -22.84 -7.18
C SER A 693 26.10 -22.97 -5.69
N SER A 694 25.78 -24.19 -5.22
CA SER A 694 25.41 -24.46 -3.82
C SER A 694 25.69 -25.89 -3.33
N GLU A 695 26.55 -26.63 -4.04
CA GLU A 695 26.91 -28.02 -3.78
C GLU A 695 27.67 -28.20 -2.45
N GLY A 696 28.49 -27.21 -2.08
CA GLY A 696 29.37 -27.28 -0.91
C GLY A 696 28.82 -26.64 0.36
N THR A 697 27.77 -25.81 0.25
CA THR A 697 27.28 -25.00 1.38
C THR A 697 26.08 -25.59 2.10
N ASN A 698 26.10 -25.53 3.43
CA ASN A 698 24.91 -25.77 4.27
C ASN A 698 24.03 -24.52 4.41
N GLN A 699 24.51 -23.36 3.96
CA GLN A 699 23.78 -22.10 4.07
C GLN A 699 22.61 -22.06 3.09
N ARG A 700 21.58 -21.28 3.45
CA ARG A 700 20.46 -20.98 2.56
C ARG A 700 20.96 -20.00 1.50
N ILE A 701 20.81 -20.38 0.23
CA ILE A 701 20.99 -19.50 -0.91
C ILE A 701 19.59 -19.11 -1.39
N GLN A 702 19.24 -17.83 -1.23
CA GLN A 702 17.93 -17.33 -1.60
C GLN A 702 17.85 -17.10 -3.11
N PHE A 703 16.67 -17.38 -3.66
CA PHE A 703 16.25 -16.95 -4.98
C PHE A 703 14.98 -16.12 -4.89
N ASP A 704 14.72 -15.32 -5.91
CA ASP A 704 13.49 -14.55 -6.02
C ASP A 704 12.98 -14.51 -7.46
N ILE A 705 11.67 -14.35 -7.59
CA ILE A 705 10.98 -14.28 -8.87
C ILE A 705 10.56 -12.84 -9.09
N GLU A 706 10.96 -12.29 -10.24
CA GLU A 706 10.60 -10.95 -10.70
C GLU A 706 9.10 -10.71 -10.52
N PRO A 707 8.65 -9.47 -10.24
CA PRO A 707 7.23 -9.11 -10.19
C PRO A 707 6.40 -9.66 -11.37
N HIS A 708 6.99 -9.76 -12.57
CA HIS A 708 6.34 -10.26 -13.79
C HIS A 708 6.26 -11.78 -13.89
N GLY A 709 6.90 -12.51 -12.98
CA GLY A 709 6.89 -13.97 -12.99
C GLY A 709 7.71 -14.58 -14.12
N ARG A 710 8.38 -13.77 -14.95
CA ARG A 710 9.13 -14.27 -16.10
C ARG A 710 10.54 -14.68 -15.75
N TYR A 711 11.20 -13.96 -14.84
CA TYR A 711 12.60 -14.22 -14.50
C TYR A 711 12.78 -14.64 -13.05
N LEU A 712 13.73 -15.54 -12.82
CA LEU A 712 14.21 -15.92 -11.49
C LEU A 712 15.68 -15.55 -11.36
N GLY A 713 16.02 -14.88 -10.26
CA GLY A 713 17.39 -14.60 -9.88
C GLY A 713 17.79 -15.41 -8.64
N THR A 714 19.00 -15.97 -8.64
CA THR A 714 19.55 -16.72 -7.50
C THR A 714 21.01 -16.36 -7.29
N GLY A 715 21.45 -16.32 -6.03
CA GLY A 715 22.88 -16.26 -5.70
C GLY A 715 23.60 -17.60 -5.86
N GLY A 716 24.90 -17.60 -5.58
CA GLY A 716 25.77 -18.78 -5.61
C GLY A 716 27.04 -18.63 -4.77
N GLN A 717 27.69 -19.75 -4.46
CA GLN A 717 28.99 -19.81 -3.74
C GLN A 717 30.15 -19.23 -4.55
N ASP A 718 29.99 -19.12 -5.86
CA ASP A 718 30.90 -18.48 -6.80
C ASP A 718 30.84 -16.94 -6.79
N GLY A 719 29.98 -16.36 -5.95
CA GLY A 719 29.79 -14.91 -5.84
C GLY A 719 28.98 -14.30 -7.00
N LEU A 720 28.43 -15.15 -7.87
CA LEU A 720 27.60 -14.75 -8.99
C LEU A 720 26.12 -14.71 -8.59
N VAL A 721 25.38 -13.85 -9.28
CA VAL A 721 23.93 -13.97 -9.41
C VAL A 721 23.63 -14.58 -10.78
N HIS A 722 22.84 -15.64 -10.80
CA HIS A 722 22.37 -16.29 -12.02
C HIS A 722 20.92 -15.88 -12.30
N ILE A 723 20.61 -15.56 -13.55
CA ILE A 723 19.27 -15.17 -14.01
C ILE A 723 18.74 -16.21 -15.00
N TYR A 724 17.52 -16.66 -14.78
CA TYR A 724 16.83 -17.67 -15.59
C TYR A 724 15.53 -17.13 -16.18
N ASP A 725 15.21 -17.55 -17.41
CA ASP A 725 13.87 -17.36 -17.98
C ASP A 725 12.98 -18.55 -17.57
N LEU A 726 11.93 -18.27 -16.81
CA LEU A 726 11.02 -19.27 -16.28
C LEU A 726 10.06 -19.83 -17.33
N GLN A 727 9.89 -19.15 -18.46
CA GLN A 727 9.05 -19.67 -19.55
C GLN A 727 9.73 -20.84 -20.27
N THR A 728 11.05 -20.79 -20.39
CA THR A 728 11.85 -21.82 -21.09
C THR A 728 12.59 -22.75 -20.14
N GLY A 729 12.89 -22.30 -18.92
CA GLY A 729 13.75 -23.00 -17.98
C GLY A 729 15.25 -22.83 -18.29
N GLU A 730 15.61 -21.89 -19.16
CA GLU A 730 16.98 -21.71 -19.65
C GLU A 730 17.74 -20.63 -18.85
N TRP A 731 19.07 -20.82 -18.74
CA TRP A 731 19.98 -19.82 -18.21
C TRP A 731 20.03 -18.62 -19.17
N LEU A 732 19.70 -17.42 -18.68
CA LEU A 732 19.76 -16.18 -19.46
C LEU A 732 21.11 -15.46 -19.33
N SER A 733 21.55 -15.18 -18.10
CA SER A 733 22.81 -14.48 -17.83
C SER A 733 23.31 -14.68 -16.40
N SER A 734 24.52 -14.22 -16.12
CA SER A 734 25.05 -14.11 -14.76
C SER A 734 25.96 -12.91 -14.61
N PHE A 735 26.04 -12.35 -13.40
CA PHE A 735 26.95 -11.25 -13.10
C PHE A 735 27.59 -11.41 -11.72
N GLN A 736 28.81 -10.90 -11.57
CA GLN A 736 29.52 -10.91 -10.29
C GLN A 736 28.92 -9.84 -9.36
N ALA A 737 28.27 -10.26 -8.28
CA ALA A 737 27.69 -9.33 -7.30
C ALA A 737 28.66 -9.08 -6.13
N ALA A 738 29.38 -10.11 -5.69
CA ALA A 738 30.35 -10.07 -4.59
C ALA A 738 31.52 -11.03 -4.86
N LEU A 739 32.64 -10.87 -4.16
CA LEU A 739 33.79 -11.80 -4.24
C LEU A 739 33.59 -13.06 -3.39
N ASP A 740 32.61 -13.01 -2.48
CA ASP A 740 32.20 -14.10 -1.59
C ASP A 740 30.81 -14.62 -2.00
N THR A 741 30.39 -15.74 -1.41
CA THR A 741 29.08 -16.38 -1.57
C THR A 741 27.95 -15.36 -1.54
N VAL A 742 27.15 -15.27 -2.60
CA VAL A 742 25.92 -14.49 -2.63
C VAL A 742 24.82 -15.35 -2.03
N ASN A 743 24.51 -15.10 -0.75
CA ASN A 743 23.49 -15.86 -0.03
C ASN A 743 22.07 -15.32 -0.23
N GLY A 744 21.91 -14.08 -0.69
CA GLY A 744 20.61 -13.45 -0.89
C GLY A 744 20.50 -12.64 -2.16
N PHE A 745 19.34 -12.74 -2.81
CA PHE A 745 18.95 -11.96 -3.96
C PHE A 745 17.45 -11.68 -3.88
N SER A 746 17.04 -10.42 -4.06
CA SER A 746 15.63 -10.04 -4.09
C SER A 746 15.40 -8.93 -5.12
N PHE A 747 14.38 -9.13 -5.96
CA PHE A 747 13.95 -8.12 -6.92
C PHE A 747 13.19 -7.00 -6.21
N HIS A 748 13.41 -5.75 -6.63
CA HIS A 748 12.56 -4.67 -6.18
C HIS A 748 11.15 -4.87 -6.77
N PRO A 749 10.08 -4.77 -5.96
CA PRO A 749 8.71 -5.06 -6.41
C PRO A 749 8.24 -4.14 -7.54
N PHE A 750 8.82 -2.94 -7.61
CA PHE A 750 8.36 -1.85 -8.46
C PHE A 750 9.45 -1.14 -9.27
N GLN A 751 10.71 -1.55 -9.25
CA GLN A 751 11.79 -0.82 -9.94
C GLN A 751 12.67 -1.83 -10.65
N PRO A 752 13.32 -1.45 -11.77
CA PRO A 752 14.28 -2.31 -12.46
C PRO A 752 15.58 -2.37 -11.64
N MET A 753 15.49 -2.90 -10.42
CA MET A 753 16.56 -2.97 -9.44
C MET A 753 16.44 -4.28 -8.66
N ALA A 754 17.55 -4.70 -8.08
CA ALA A 754 17.60 -5.83 -7.16
C ALA A 754 18.55 -5.52 -6.01
N VAL A 755 18.37 -6.19 -4.87
CA VAL A 755 19.31 -6.15 -3.76
C VAL A 755 19.96 -7.52 -3.58
N THR A 756 21.27 -7.51 -3.30
CA THR A 756 22.05 -8.72 -3.08
C THR A 756 22.69 -8.69 -1.70
N SER A 757 22.80 -9.85 -1.05
CA SER A 757 23.61 -10.03 0.16
C SER A 757 24.67 -11.11 -0.03
N SER A 758 25.83 -10.92 0.57
CA SER A 758 26.95 -11.87 0.51
C SER A 758 27.59 -12.18 1.86
N GLY A 759 28.41 -13.23 1.86
CA GLY A 759 29.15 -13.73 3.00
C GLY A 759 28.77 -15.16 3.36
N HIS A 760 29.71 -15.89 3.95
CA HIS A 760 29.49 -17.22 4.50
C HIS A 760 30.22 -17.42 5.83
N ARG A 761 29.88 -18.49 6.54
CA ARG A 761 30.57 -18.88 7.78
C ARG A 761 31.94 -19.46 7.42
N ARG A 762 33.01 -18.88 7.99
CA ARG A 762 34.38 -19.38 7.85
C ARG A 762 34.74 -20.25 9.05
N TYR A 763 35.32 -21.41 8.79
CA TYR A 763 35.87 -22.30 9.81
C TYR A 763 37.34 -21.94 9.97
N ILE A 764 37.75 -21.46 11.15
CA ILE A 764 39.15 -21.15 11.44
C ILE A 764 39.82 -22.48 11.84
N ASP A 765 40.76 -22.97 11.04
CA ASP A 765 41.64 -24.06 11.45
C ASP A 765 42.73 -23.50 12.37
N LEU A 766 43.03 -24.21 13.47
CA LEU A 766 43.93 -23.75 14.54
C LEU A 766 45.42 -23.66 14.13
N ASP A 767 45.75 -24.06 12.90
CA ASP A 767 47.12 -24.18 12.39
C ASP A 767 47.46 -23.18 11.26
N ASP A 768 46.51 -22.34 10.80
CA ASP A 768 46.79 -21.30 9.80
C ASP A 768 47.11 -19.96 10.47
N ASP A 769 48.31 -19.45 10.19
CA ASP A 769 48.81 -18.14 10.62
C ASP A 769 47.82 -17.02 10.26
N GLU A 770 47.72 -15.99 11.12
CA GLU A 770 46.76 -14.87 11.11
C GLU A 770 46.79 -13.94 9.85
N GLU A 771 46.95 -14.46 8.64
CA GLU A 771 46.86 -13.68 7.40
C GLU A 771 45.46 -13.79 6.78
N ASP A 772 44.68 -12.71 6.97
CA ASP A 772 43.51 -12.30 6.18
C ASP A 772 42.10 -12.87 6.53
N ASN A 773 41.78 -12.93 7.83
CA ASN A 773 40.43 -13.27 8.31
C ASN A 773 39.46 -12.07 8.39
N SER A 774 39.86 -10.87 7.99
CA SER A 774 38.96 -9.71 7.90
C SER A 774 38.19 -9.71 6.57
N LEU A 775 36.92 -9.30 6.56
CA LEU A 775 36.28 -8.85 5.32
C LEU A 775 37.21 -7.81 4.69
N SER A 776 37.73 -8.11 3.49
CA SER A 776 38.61 -7.18 2.80
C SER A 776 37.84 -5.86 2.58
N VAL A 777 38.54 -4.72 2.53
CA VAL A 777 37.87 -3.42 2.23
C VAL A 777 37.12 -3.46 0.88
N LEU A 778 37.40 -4.47 0.04
CA LEU A 778 36.76 -4.72 -1.25
C LEU A 778 35.44 -5.50 -1.15
N ASP A 779 35.16 -6.18 -0.04
CA ASP A 779 33.93 -6.93 0.17
C ASP A 779 32.78 -6.00 0.55
N ARG A 780 31.81 -5.86 -0.36
CA ARG A 780 30.60 -5.06 -0.17
C ARG A 780 29.41 -6.00 0.07
N PRO A 781 29.17 -6.41 1.33
CA PRO A 781 28.24 -7.49 1.66
C PRO A 781 26.80 -7.20 1.27
N ILE A 782 26.40 -5.94 1.11
CA ILE A 782 25.12 -5.58 0.51
C ILE A 782 25.35 -4.65 -0.66
N SER A 783 24.65 -4.93 -1.75
CA SER A 783 24.60 -4.03 -2.88
C SER A 783 23.22 -3.94 -3.50
N ILE A 784 22.81 -2.73 -3.89
CA ILE A 784 21.65 -2.51 -4.76
C ILE A 784 22.17 -2.40 -6.19
N GLN A 785 21.63 -3.23 -7.06
CA GLN A 785 21.97 -3.35 -8.47
C GLN A 785 20.86 -2.73 -9.30
N SER A 786 21.19 -1.72 -10.10
CA SER A 786 20.28 -1.20 -11.13
C SER A 786 20.39 -2.09 -12.36
N LEU A 787 19.26 -2.63 -12.77
CA LEU A 787 19.12 -3.45 -13.96
C LEU A 787 18.88 -2.51 -15.15
N LEU A 788 19.72 -2.63 -16.17
CA LEU A 788 19.53 -1.86 -17.39
C LEU A 788 18.23 -2.26 -18.07
N PHE A 789 17.58 -1.31 -18.73
CA PHE A 789 16.31 -1.56 -19.38
C PHE A 789 16.21 -0.75 -20.66
N THR A 790 15.63 -1.33 -21.70
CA THR A 790 15.34 -0.56 -22.92
C THR A 790 14.05 0.22 -22.71
N ASN A 791 14.17 1.55 -22.73
CA ASN A 791 13.03 2.38 -23.09
C ASN A 791 12.72 2.08 -24.57
N LEU A 792 11.52 1.59 -24.86
CA LEU A 792 11.03 1.43 -26.25
C LEU A 792 10.70 2.79 -26.91
N VAL A 793 11.44 3.84 -26.57
CA VAL A 793 11.37 5.16 -27.20
C VAL A 793 12.79 5.51 -27.66
N SER A 794 12.93 5.68 -28.96
CA SER A 794 14.15 6.02 -29.74
C SER A 794 15.02 4.85 -30.23
N LEU A 795 14.57 4.23 -31.33
CA LEU A 795 15.46 3.76 -32.39
C LEU A 795 14.98 4.33 -33.74
N THR A 796 15.02 5.65 -33.83
CA THR A 796 15.19 6.41 -35.08
C THR A 796 16.21 7.48 -34.70
N GLY A 797 17.52 7.23 -34.77
CA GLY A 797 18.21 7.12 -36.05
C GLY A 797 18.17 8.49 -36.72
N LEU A 798 19.10 9.38 -36.37
CA LEU A 798 19.69 10.41 -37.24
C LEU A 798 20.88 11.04 -36.51
N THR A 799 22.05 10.51 -36.82
CA THR A 799 23.30 11.28 -36.85
C THR A 799 23.12 12.47 -37.77
N TYR A 800 23.40 13.70 -37.32
CA TYR A 800 24.00 14.76 -38.14
C TYR A 800 24.66 15.81 -37.22
N GLU A 801 25.97 15.95 -37.43
CA GLU A 801 26.95 16.98 -37.01
C GLU A 801 27.09 17.38 -35.53
#